data_AF-A0A8R7UUP0-F1
#
_entry.id   AF-A0A8R7UUP0-F1
#
_cell.length_a   1.000
_cell.length_b   1.000
_cell.length_c   1.000
_cell.angle_alpha   90.00
_cell.angle_beta   90.00
_cell.angle_gamma   90.00
#
_symmetry.space_group_name_H-M   'P 1'
#
loop_
_entity.id
_entity.type
_entity.pdbx_description
1 polymer ?
#
loop_
_entity_poly.entity_id
_entity_poly.type
_entity_poly.pdbx_seq_one_letter_code
_entity_poly.pdbx_strand_id
1 'polypeptide(L)'
;MPTRVFVVHANFRLATRLFRRAGEAGMMSDGYAWVVTDGVGSLVDRLSPEDVDAMQGVVSLRPHVELTSQVKNFSARFRARFRRDNPASDDDMINDPTVTRLWSYDTAWAIAAAAEAAASVPGPAFQTPQRSRALTDLDRLGVSATGAALLRAVRNTTFDGMAGRFKLVNGQLQVAAYEVVNIIGNGARTVGFWTPESGISQDLNVGGAKVERKLKPILWPGEALSQPRGWTESPNGRVLKVAVPMKNGFKQFVDVVGEKNSTAPKVTGYCIDVFEAVMKNLPYPVKYQYVPFPRSPDSYEKLVDQVSGGEADIAVGDVTITASRMHEADFSMPFTESGWAMVVATRPDTSASMWIFLQPLTTSLWLTSLGFFCFTGFVVWVIEHRVNPEFRGTPSQQFGLIFYFSFSTLVFAHKEKLESNLSRLVVIIWVFVVLILTSSYTASLTSMLTVQQLRPTVTDVKELQRRGQHIGYQEGSFIKPLLTKMGFDERKMKKYSTLEQYAEALSKGSADGGVDAVFDEIPYLKLFLSQHCDGYMQVGPVYKTDGFGFVFPRGSPMVGDVSREILRLAEGDQMARIEKAWFGEPGTCRDALGGIGAGGGSSNLSFRSFGGLFLITGVVSSLMLLLYFAIFMYRERDELREAEREAKAEDGSGSVPVRRLRVLLQHYDKRDLKSPTFRTWNDDSVRNGSDYAGRTPRWSGGDAGLTPRAGAEEHAMGGASPLSVDISSEMNAGSSPEGTPASEISESFEQRIEGAVASVEMARSNASRLQ
;
A
#
# COMPACT_ATOMS: atom_id res chain seq x y z
N MET A 1 5.63 -27.62 -19.98
CA MET A 1 5.66 -29.02 -19.48
C MET A 1 5.21 -29.94 -20.62
N PRO A 2 5.62 -31.22 -20.68
CA PRO A 2 5.11 -32.16 -21.68
C PRO A 2 3.66 -32.56 -21.37
N THR A 3 2.76 -32.41 -22.33
CA THR A 3 1.34 -32.78 -22.18
C THR A 3 1.18 -34.29 -22.12
N ARG A 4 0.33 -34.78 -21.19
CA ARG A 4 0.05 -36.22 -21.02
C ARG A 4 -1.42 -36.62 -21.16
N VAL A 5 -2.35 -35.67 -21.28
CA VAL A 5 -3.74 -35.94 -21.70
C VAL A 5 -3.86 -35.70 -23.21
N PHE A 6 -4.36 -36.71 -23.94
CA PHE A 6 -4.55 -36.66 -25.38
C PHE A 6 -5.98 -37.05 -25.75
N VAL A 7 -6.59 -36.29 -26.67
CA VAL A 7 -7.88 -36.60 -27.29
C VAL A 7 -7.64 -37.00 -28.74
N VAL A 8 -8.06 -38.21 -29.12
CA VAL A 8 -7.82 -38.79 -30.45
C VAL A 8 -9.14 -38.91 -31.21
N HIS A 9 -9.27 -38.14 -32.28
CA HIS A 9 -10.31 -38.33 -33.29
C HIS A 9 -9.69 -38.90 -34.57
N ALA A 10 -9.86 -40.21 -34.78
CA ALA A 10 -9.28 -40.93 -35.90
C ALA A 10 -10.11 -42.16 -36.28
N ASN A 11 -9.95 -42.65 -37.51
CA ASN A 11 -10.38 -43.98 -37.92
C ASN A 11 -9.58 -45.04 -37.13
N PHE A 12 -10.21 -46.15 -36.72
CA PHE A 12 -9.56 -47.23 -35.96
C PHE A 12 -8.20 -47.67 -36.53
N ARG A 13 -8.04 -47.79 -37.86
CA ARG A 13 -6.77 -48.18 -38.51
C ARG A 13 -5.64 -47.16 -38.36
N LEU A 14 -5.98 -45.89 -38.13
CA LEU A 14 -5.01 -44.83 -37.81
C LEU A 14 -4.76 -44.76 -36.31
N ALA A 15 -5.79 -45.00 -35.50
CA ALA A 15 -5.68 -45.06 -34.05
C ALA A 15 -4.74 -46.18 -33.59
N THR A 16 -4.90 -47.42 -34.06
CA THR A 16 -4.01 -48.51 -33.61
C THR A 16 -2.56 -48.30 -34.03
N ARG A 17 -2.33 -47.76 -35.24
CA ARG A 17 -0.99 -47.32 -35.68
C ARG A 17 -0.41 -46.20 -34.81
N LEU A 18 -1.23 -45.24 -34.36
CA LEU A 18 -0.83 -44.20 -33.41
C LEU A 18 -0.46 -44.81 -32.06
N PHE A 19 -1.35 -45.65 -31.50
CA PHE A 19 -1.18 -46.24 -30.18
C PHE A 19 0.04 -47.17 -30.10
N ARG A 20 0.32 -47.97 -31.14
CA ARG A 20 1.56 -48.75 -31.18
C ARG A 20 2.82 -47.87 -31.19
N ARG A 21 2.80 -46.74 -31.92
CA ARG A 21 3.90 -45.75 -31.87
C ARG A 21 3.97 -45.01 -30.54
N ALA A 22 2.85 -44.78 -29.86
CA ALA A 22 2.82 -44.22 -28.51
C ALA A 22 3.43 -45.19 -27.49
N GLY A 23 3.17 -46.51 -27.63
CA GLY A 23 3.83 -47.56 -26.86
C GLY A 23 5.34 -47.60 -27.09
N GLU A 24 5.78 -47.63 -28.36
CA GLU A 24 7.20 -47.54 -28.75
C GLU A 24 7.90 -46.27 -28.18
N ALA A 25 7.16 -45.16 -27.99
CA ALA A 25 7.64 -43.91 -27.42
C ALA A 25 7.47 -43.78 -25.89
N GLY A 26 7.02 -44.83 -25.19
CA GLY A 26 6.79 -44.82 -23.74
C GLY A 26 5.59 -43.98 -23.27
N MET A 27 4.72 -43.54 -24.18
CA MET A 27 3.53 -42.71 -23.93
C MET A 27 2.27 -43.52 -23.54
N MET A 28 2.42 -44.84 -23.36
CA MET A 28 1.42 -45.77 -22.81
C MET A 28 1.76 -46.21 -21.38
N SER A 29 2.56 -45.41 -20.67
CA SER A 29 2.96 -45.63 -19.27
C SER A 29 2.08 -44.86 -18.27
N ASP A 30 2.32 -45.05 -16.98
CA ASP A 30 1.68 -44.28 -15.90
C ASP A 30 1.82 -42.76 -16.12
N GLY A 31 0.80 -42.03 -15.68
CA GLY A 31 0.68 -40.58 -15.82
C GLY A 31 0.16 -40.10 -17.18
N TYR A 32 -0.04 -40.99 -18.16
CA TYR A 32 -0.70 -40.66 -19.43
C TYR A 32 -2.20 -40.95 -19.39
N ALA A 33 -2.98 -40.19 -20.15
CA ALA A 33 -4.42 -40.41 -20.33
C ALA A 33 -4.82 -40.19 -21.78
N TRP A 34 -5.48 -41.18 -22.36
CA TRP A 34 -5.92 -41.17 -23.76
C TRP A 34 -7.43 -41.33 -23.83
N VAL A 35 -8.09 -40.37 -24.49
CA VAL A 35 -9.54 -40.37 -24.72
C VAL A 35 -9.81 -40.40 -26.22
N VAL A 36 -10.62 -41.35 -26.68
CA VAL A 36 -10.84 -41.62 -28.10
C VAL A 36 -12.32 -41.48 -28.46
N THR A 37 -12.58 -40.92 -29.65
CA THR A 37 -13.95 -40.79 -30.15
C THR A 37 -14.57 -42.14 -30.56
N ASP A 38 -15.89 -42.17 -30.69
CA ASP A 38 -16.67 -43.34 -31.06
C ASP A 38 -16.30 -44.01 -32.39
N GLY A 39 -15.64 -43.29 -33.31
CA GLY A 39 -14.98 -43.84 -34.51
C GLY A 39 -13.93 -44.93 -34.25
N VAL A 40 -13.53 -45.16 -33.00
CA VAL A 40 -12.76 -46.34 -32.54
C VAL A 40 -13.58 -47.17 -31.55
N GLY A 41 -14.21 -46.56 -30.54
CA GLY A 41 -14.97 -47.29 -29.53
C GLY A 41 -16.15 -48.13 -30.03
N SER A 42 -16.77 -47.73 -31.15
CA SER A 42 -17.82 -48.52 -31.84
C SER A 42 -17.28 -49.75 -32.60
N LEU A 43 -15.95 -49.92 -32.65
CA LEU A 43 -15.25 -50.98 -33.38
C LEU A 43 -14.20 -51.72 -32.51
N VAL A 44 -14.16 -51.49 -31.19
CA VAL A 44 -13.23 -52.21 -30.28
C VAL A 44 -13.43 -53.72 -30.37
N ASP A 45 -14.68 -54.16 -30.52
CA ASP A 45 -15.07 -55.56 -30.70
C ASP A 45 -14.60 -56.17 -32.07
N ARG A 46 -13.73 -55.48 -32.81
CA ARG A 46 -13.06 -55.94 -34.04
C ARG A 46 -11.54 -55.66 -34.08
N LEU A 47 -10.97 -55.16 -33.00
CA LEU A 47 -9.52 -54.98 -32.88
C LEU A 47 -8.84 -56.35 -32.72
N SER A 48 -7.64 -56.53 -33.27
CA SER A 48 -6.86 -57.74 -32.97
C SER A 48 -6.36 -57.70 -31.51
N PRO A 49 -5.98 -58.85 -30.92
CA PRO A 49 -5.38 -58.85 -29.58
C PRO A 49 -4.16 -57.92 -29.47
N GLU A 50 -3.34 -57.80 -30.54
CA GLU A 50 -2.21 -56.86 -30.61
C GLU A 50 -2.65 -55.39 -30.62
N ASP A 51 -3.74 -55.07 -31.33
CA ASP A 51 -4.31 -53.71 -31.36
C ASP A 51 -4.92 -53.31 -30.00
N VAL A 52 -5.52 -54.27 -29.28
CA VAL A 52 -6.06 -54.06 -27.92
C VAL A 52 -4.92 -53.89 -26.90
N ASP A 53 -3.86 -54.68 -27.00
CA ASP A 53 -2.68 -54.57 -26.14
C ASP A 53 -1.93 -53.24 -26.33
N ALA A 54 -1.84 -52.75 -27.57
CA ALA A 54 -1.35 -51.40 -27.85
C ALA A 54 -2.23 -50.28 -27.24
N MET A 55 -3.46 -50.60 -26.80
CA MET A 55 -4.48 -49.67 -26.31
C MET A 55 -4.91 -49.91 -24.85
N GLN A 56 -4.11 -50.61 -24.03
CA GLN A 56 -4.42 -50.81 -22.61
C GLN A 56 -4.59 -49.47 -21.86
N GLY A 57 -5.72 -49.34 -21.15
CA GLY A 57 -6.08 -48.15 -20.36
C GLY A 57 -6.61 -46.96 -21.17
N VAL A 58 -6.93 -47.16 -22.45
CA VAL A 58 -7.51 -46.11 -23.30
C VAL A 58 -9.02 -46.02 -23.08
N VAL A 59 -9.51 -44.81 -22.80
CA VAL A 59 -10.95 -44.53 -22.63
C VAL A 59 -11.56 -44.16 -23.98
N SER A 60 -12.74 -44.68 -24.30
CA SER A 60 -13.48 -44.37 -25.53
C SER A 60 -14.98 -44.29 -25.29
N LEU A 61 -15.72 -43.74 -26.26
CA LEU A 61 -17.19 -43.79 -26.31
C LEU A 61 -17.66 -44.90 -27.26
N ARG A 62 -18.75 -45.59 -26.93
CA ARG A 62 -19.45 -46.56 -27.81
C ARG A 62 -20.95 -46.25 -27.79
N PRO A 63 -21.67 -46.17 -28.91
CA PRO A 63 -23.13 -45.97 -28.87
C PRO A 63 -23.80 -47.15 -28.15
N HIS A 64 -24.68 -46.88 -27.19
CA HIS A 64 -25.40 -47.91 -26.46
C HIS A 64 -26.54 -48.50 -27.30
N VAL A 65 -26.79 -49.81 -27.15
CA VAL A 65 -27.96 -50.50 -27.73
C VAL A 65 -28.57 -51.38 -26.66
N GLU A 66 -29.86 -51.19 -26.38
CA GLU A 66 -30.60 -52.00 -25.41
C GLU A 66 -30.79 -53.43 -25.92
N LEU A 67 -30.47 -54.43 -25.08
CA LEU A 67 -30.43 -55.84 -25.47
C LEU A 67 -31.84 -56.50 -25.40
N THR A 68 -32.77 -55.96 -26.19
CA THR A 68 -34.18 -56.37 -26.26
C THR A 68 -34.36 -57.82 -26.75
N SER A 69 -35.56 -58.38 -26.58
CA SER A 69 -35.92 -59.70 -27.13
C SER A 69 -35.85 -59.75 -28.66
N GLN A 70 -36.17 -58.64 -29.34
CA GLN A 70 -36.04 -58.52 -30.80
C GLN A 70 -34.58 -58.55 -31.23
N VAL A 71 -33.72 -57.77 -30.57
CA VAL A 71 -32.26 -57.75 -30.83
C VAL A 71 -31.65 -59.13 -30.59
N LYS A 72 -31.96 -59.80 -29.48
CA LYS A 72 -31.48 -61.16 -29.18
C LYS A 72 -31.90 -62.18 -30.26
N ASN A 73 -33.13 -62.11 -30.74
CA ASN A 73 -33.63 -62.96 -31.83
C ASN A 73 -32.92 -62.65 -33.17
N PHE A 74 -32.75 -61.36 -33.50
CA PHE A 74 -31.99 -60.93 -34.66
C PHE A 74 -30.54 -61.40 -34.62
N SER A 75 -29.83 -61.22 -33.49
CA SER A 75 -28.46 -61.68 -33.29
C SER A 75 -28.32 -63.19 -33.49
N ALA A 76 -29.22 -63.99 -32.91
CA ALA A 76 -29.21 -65.44 -33.09
C ALA A 76 -29.42 -65.85 -34.58
N ARG A 77 -30.36 -65.21 -35.28
CA ARG A 77 -30.61 -65.43 -36.71
C ARG A 77 -29.45 -64.97 -37.58
N PHE A 78 -28.84 -63.83 -37.26
CA PHE A 78 -27.66 -63.29 -37.93
C PHE A 78 -26.48 -64.26 -37.78
N ARG A 79 -26.17 -64.69 -36.56
CA ARG A 79 -25.10 -65.65 -36.24
C ARG A 79 -25.27 -67.00 -36.94
N ALA A 80 -26.50 -67.52 -36.99
CA ALA A 80 -26.80 -68.78 -37.68
C ALA A 80 -26.60 -68.67 -39.20
N ARG A 81 -26.95 -67.53 -39.80
CA ARG A 81 -26.69 -67.25 -41.22
C ARG A 81 -25.21 -67.01 -41.50
N PHE A 82 -24.56 -66.15 -40.70
CA PHE A 82 -23.18 -65.73 -40.92
C PHE A 82 -22.19 -66.90 -40.91
N ARG A 83 -22.30 -67.83 -39.94
CA ARG A 83 -21.45 -69.03 -39.88
C ARG A 83 -21.65 -69.99 -41.05
N ARG A 84 -22.89 -70.18 -41.51
CA ARG A 84 -23.18 -71.00 -42.71
C ARG A 84 -22.59 -70.38 -43.98
N ASP A 85 -22.68 -69.06 -44.08
CA ASP A 85 -22.25 -68.31 -45.26
C ASP A 85 -20.72 -68.03 -45.22
N ASN A 86 -20.04 -68.23 -44.08
CA ASN A 86 -18.58 -68.06 -43.86
C ASN A 86 -18.00 -69.23 -43.03
N PRO A 87 -17.91 -70.46 -43.57
CA PRO A 87 -17.57 -71.67 -42.81
C PRO A 87 -16.08 -71.79 -42.40
N ALA A 88 -15.25 -70.79 -42.67
CA ALA A 88 -13.81 -70.80 -42.38
C ALA A 88 -13.40 -69.89 -41.19
N SER A 89 -14.36 -69.30 -40.47
CA SER A 89 -14.11 -68.49 -39.28
C SER A 89 -14.58 -69.23 -38.02
N ASP A 90 -13.68 -69.98 -37.39
CA ASP A 90 -13.88 -70.66 -36.08
C ASP A 90 -13.88 -69.69 -34.89
N ASP A 91 -13.66 -68.39 -35.12
CA ASP A 91 -13.61 -67.37 -34.07
C ASP A 91 -15.03 -66.98 -33.61
N ASP A 92 -15.45 -67.57 -32.49
CA ASP A 92 -16.76 -67.32 -31.87
C ASP A 92 -16.93 -65.87 -31.35
N MET A 93 -15.87 -65.05 -31.34
CA MET A 93 -15.94 -63.63 -30.94
C MET A 93 -16.48 -62.72 -32.05
N ILE A 94 -16.46 -63.15 -33.33
CA ILE A 94 -16.93 -62.39 -34.50
C ILE A 94 -18.47 -62.44 -34.66
N ASN A 95 -19.13 -63.29 -33.87
CA ASN A 95 -20.45 -63.87 -34.12
C ASN A 95 -21.68 -63.06 -33.67
N ASP A 96 -21.51 -61.85 -33.11
CA ASP A 96 -22.62 -60.94 -32.78
C ASP A 96 -22.68 -59.69 -33.67
N PRO A 97 -23.88 -59.11 -33.89
CA PRO A 97 -24.02 -57.91 -34.72
C PRO A 97 -23.54 -56.66 -33.96
N THR A 98 -22.33 -56.18 -34.31
CA THR A 98 -21.85 -54.85 -33.87
C THR A 98 -22.87 -53.75 -34.15
N VAL A 99 -22.87 -52.67 -33.37
CA VAL A 99 -23.82 -51.53 -33.52
C VAL A 99 -23.98 -51.07 -34.97
N THR A 100 -22.88 -50.99 -35.73
CA THR A 100 -22.85 -50.66 -37.16
C THR A 100 -23.62 -51.62 -38.06
N ARG A 101 -23.69 -52.92 -37.73
CA ARG A 101 -24.52 -53.93 -38.42
C ARG A 101 -26.02 -53.70 -38.11
N LEU A 102 -26.37 -53.30 -36.88
CA LEU A 102 -27.75 -52.96 -36.49
C LEU A 102 -28.22 -51.66 -37.15
N TRP A 103 -27.42 -50.60 -37.13
CA TRP A 103 -27.68 -49.37 -37.89
C TRP A 103 -27.83 -49.60 -39.40
N SER A 104 -27.11 -50.57 -39.97
CA SER A 104 -27.29 -50.94 -41.39
C SER A 104 -28.68 -51.55 -41.66
N TYR A 105 -29.19 -52.36 -40.73
CA TYR A 105 -30.54 -52.92 -40.80
C TYR A 105 -31.61 -51.84 -40.65
N ASP A 106 -31.48 -50.98 -39.63
CA ASP A 106 -32.40 -49.88 -39.38
C ASP A 106 -32.37 -48.85 -40.52
N THR A 107 -31.22 -48.59 -41.14
CA THR A 107 -31.12 -47.71 -42.33
C THR A 107 -31.87 -48.30 -43.53
N ALA A 108 -31.80 -49.61 -43.77
CA ALA A 108 -32.58 -50.26 -44.82
C ALA A 108 -34.09 -50.18 -44.55
N TRP A 109 -34.51 -50.36 -43.29
CA TRP A 109 -35.90 -50.18 -42.86
C TRP A 109 -36.37 -48.72 -43.01
N ALA A 110 -35.54 -47.76 -42.63
CA ALA A 110 -35.83 -46.33 -42.76
C ALA A 110 -36.03 -45.91 -44.22
N ILE A 111 -35.21 -46.43 -45.14
CA ILE A 111 -35.33 -46.18 -46.59
C ILE A 111 -36.60 -46.85 -47.15
N ALA A 112 -36.94 -48.06 -46.73
CA ALA A 112 -38.17 -48.75 -47.15
C ALA A 112 -39.42 -47.97 -46.70
N ALA A 113 -39.53 -47.63 -45.42
CA ALA A 113 -40.64 -46.84 -44.88
C ALA A 113 -40.73 -45.44 -45.52
N ALA A 114 -39.59 -44.81 -45.82
CA ALA A 114 -39.57 -43.54 -46.54
C ALA A 114 -40.01 -43.67 -48.00
N ALA A 115 -39.70 -44.78 -48.68
CA ALA A 115 -40.14 -45.05 -50.04
C ALA A 115 -41.66 -45.31 -50.10
N GLU A 116 -42.22 -46.05 -49.13
CA GLU A 116 -43.67 -46.24 -48.98
C GLU A 116 -44.38 -44.90 -48.71
N ALA A 117 -43.86 -44.09 -47.78
CA ALA A 117 -44.40 -42.76 -47.50
C ALA A 117 -44.27 -41.77 -48.70
N ALA A 118 -43.28 -41.97 -49.57
CA ALA A 118 -43.08 -41.18 -50.79
C ALA A 118 -43.84 -41.74 -52.02
N ALA A 119 -44.43 -42.93 -51.95
CA ALA A 119 -45.12 -43.59 -53.07
C ALA A 119 -46.36 -42.82 -53.58
N SER A 120 -46.85 -41.85 -52.81
CA SER A 120 -47.93 -40.93 -53.18
C SER A 120 -47.56 -39.92 -54.29
N VAL A 121 -46.29 -39.90 -54.75
CA VAL A 121 -45.80 -38.92 -55.74
C VAL A 121 -45.77 -39.52 -57.15
N PRO A 122 -46.46 -38.93 -58.14
CA PRO A 122 -46.59 -39.51 -59.47
C PRO A 122 -45.30 -39.40 -60.30
N GLY A 123 -44.53 -40.48 -60.32
CA GLY A 123 -43.50 -40.78 -61.32
C GLY A 123 -42.13 -40.09 -61.14
N PRO A 124 -41.06 -40.62 -61.78
CA PRO A 124 -39.72 -40.06 -61.74
C PRO A 124 -39.56 -38.90 -62.73
N ALA A 125 -40.27 -37.79 -62.50
CA ALA A 125 -40.11 -36.58 -63.30
C ALA A 125 -38.76 -35.89 -62.97
N PHE A 126 -37.77 -36.05 -63.85
CA PHE A 126 -36.50 -35.35 -63.77
C PHE A 126 -36.59 -33.97 -64.45
N GLN A 127 -36.37 -32.91 -63.67
CA GLN A 127 -36.40 -31.52 -64.14
C GLN A 127 -34.98 -31.06 -64.45
N THR A 128 -34.64 -30.84 -65.71
CA THR A 128 -33.35 -30.25 -66.11
C THR A 128 -33.33 -28.75 -65.81
N PRO A 129 -32.24 -28.20 -65.23
CA PRO A 129 -32.16 -26.77 -64.93
C PRO A 129 -32.18 -25.92 -66.21
N GLN A 130 -33.28 -25.22 -66.49
CA GLN A 130 -33.45 -24.40 -67.70
C GLN A 130 -32.52 -23.16 -67.78
N ARG A 131 -31.68 -22.90 -66.77
CA ARG A 131 -30.71 -21.80 -66.72
C ARG A 131 -29.41 -22.18 -66.00
N SER A 132 -28.59 -23.02 -66.63
CA SER A 132 -27.14 -23.01 -66.43
C SER A 132 -26.44 -22.93 -67.80
N ARG A 133 -25.32 -22.21 -67.87
CA ARG A 133 -24.32 -22.48 -68.93
C ARG A 133 -23.61 -23.75 -68.48
N ALA A 134 -24.07 -24.91 -68.96
CA ALA A 134 -23.46 -26.19 -68.63
C ALA A 134 -21.97 -26.16 -68.99
N LEU A 135 -21.11 -26.23 -67.98
CA LEU A 135 -19.65 -26.25 -68.09
C LEU A 135 -19.10 -27.67 -67.94
N THR A 136 -19.92 -28.59 -67.44
CA THR A 136 -19.64 -30.01 -67.24
C THR A 136 -20.86 -30.85 -67.65
N ASP A 137 -20.66 -32.15 -67.90
CA ASP A 137 -21.78 -33.07 -68.15
C ASP A 137 -22.66 -33.30 -66.90
N LEU A 138 -22.16 -32.99 -65.70
CA LEU A 138 -22.96 -33.04 -64.47
C LEU A 138 -24.06 -31.97 -64.46
N ASP A 139 -23.82 -30.81 -65.08
CA ASP A 139 -24.82 -29.73 -65.20
C ASP A 139 -26.03 -30.11 -66.07
N ARG A 140 -25.92 -31.21 -66.83
CA ARG A 140 -26.99 -31.75 -67.69
C ARG A 140 -27.90 -32.74 -66.95
N LEU A 141 -27.55 -33.17 -65.74
CA LEU A 141 -28.36 -34.09 -64.95
C LEU A 141 -29.62 -33.38 -64.43
N GLY A 142 -30.79 -33.96 -64.74
CA GLY A 142 -32.05 -33.47 -64.19
C GLY A 142 -32.19 -33.77 -62.70
N VAL A 143 -32.82 -32.87 -61.96
CA VAL A 143 -33.15 -33.07 -60.55
C VAL A 143 -34.48 -33.83 -60.47
N SER A 144 -34.51 -34.96 -59.76
CA SER A 144 -35.75 -35.72 -59.55
C SER A 144 -36.73 -34.93 -58.67
N ALA A 145 -37.91 -34.62 -59.18
CA ALA A 145 -39.01 -34.05 -58.39
C ALA A 145 -39.43 -34.99 -57.24
N THR A 146 -39.40 -36.29 -57.48
CA THR A 146 -39.62 -37.35 -56.48
C THR A 146 -38.55 -37.32 -55.39
N GLY A 147 -37.30 -37.00 -55.73
CA GLY A 147 -36.17 -36.95 -54.80
C GLY A 147 -36.37 -35.96 -53.64
N ALA A 148 -37.00 -34.81 -53.89
CA ALA A 148 -37.33 -33.84 -52.85
C ALA A 148 -38.41 -34.36 -51.87
N ALA A 149 -39.33 -35.19 -52.34
CA ALA A 149 -40.33 -35.85 -51.49
C ALA A 149 -39.72 -37.01 -50.70
N LEU A 150 -38.89 -37.85 -51.34
CA LEU A 150 -38.18 -38.94 -50.68
C LEU A 150 -37.21 -38.43 -49.60
N LEU A 151 -36.47 -37.34 -49.86
CA LEU A 151 -35.61 -36.71 -48.85
C LEU A 151 -36.40 -36.19 -47.66
N ARG A 152 -37.62 -35.66 -47.89
CA ARG A 152 -38.53 -35.24 -46.81
C ARG A 152 -39.05 -36.43 -46.02
N ALA A 153 -39.41 -37.53 -46.70
CA ALA A 153 -39.84 -38.76 -46.06
C ALA A 153 -38.72 -39.34 -45.18
N VAL A 154 -37.51 -39.55 -45.73
CA VAL A 154 -36.33 -40.05 -44.97
C VAL A 154 -36.03 -39.19 -43.74
N ARG A 155 -36.07 -37.86 -43.86
CA ARG A 155 -35.86 -36.94 -42.72
C ARG A 155 -36.95 -37.02 -41.65
N ASN A 156 -38.17 -37.34 -42.03
CA ASN A 156 -39.32 -37.45 -41.13
C ASN A 156 -39.55 -38.87 -40.61
N THR A 157 -38.87 -39.89 -41.14
CA THR A 157 -38.99 -41.28 -40.70
C THR A 157 -38.51 -41.44 -39.26
N THR A 158 -39.42 -41.86 -38.38
CA THR A 158 -39.11 -42.22 -36.99
C THR A 158 -39.81 -43.52 -36.60
N PHE A 159 -39.05 -44.46 -36.04
CA PHE A 159 -39.54 -45.75 -35.55
C PHE A 159 -38.58 -46.28 -34.48
N ASP A 160 -39.01 -47.26 -33.69
CA ASP A 160 -38.14 -47.96 -32.75
C ASP A 160 -37.50 -49.18 -33.46
N GLY A 161 -36.18 -49.13 -33.66
CA GLY A 161 -35.39 -50.09 -34.44
C GLY A 161 -34.49 -51.00 -33.58
N MET A 162 -33.65 -51.79 -34.25
CA MET A 162 -32.73 -52.74 -33.61
C MET A 162 -31.66 -52.04 -32.78
N ALA A 163 -31.27 -50.81 -33.13
CA ALA A 163 -30.35 -49.99 -32.35
C ALA A 163 -31.03 -48.94 -31.45
N GLY A 164 -32.32 -49.14 -31.14
CA GLY A 164 -33.15 -48.18 -30.41
C GLY A 164 -33.89 -47.22 -31.36
N ARG A 165 -34.33 -46.07 -30.83
CA ARG A 165 -35.22 -45.16 -31.55
C ARG A 165 -34.53 -44.44 -32.71
N PHE A 166 -34.86 -44.84 -33.94
CA PHE A 166 -34.40 -44.18 -35.15
C PHE A 166 -35.06 -42.81 -35.29
N LYS A 167 -34.23 -41.77 -35.39
CA LYS A 167 -34.65 -40.39 -35.66
C LYS A 167 -33.49 -39.60 -36.25
N LEU A 168 -33.74 -38.86 -37.32
CA LEU A 168 -32.76 -37.94 -37.90
C LEU A 168 -32.96 -36.52 -37.37
N VAL A 169 -31.89 -35.92 -36.84
CA VAL A 169 -31.81 -34.50 -36.46
C VAL A 169 -30.76 -33.84 -37.33
N ASN A 170 -31.13 -32.78 -38.06
CA ASN A 170 -30.29 -32.11 -39.06
C ASN A 170 -29.70 -33.05 -40.14
N GLY A 171 -30.26 -34.25 -40.32
CA GLY A 171 -29.76 -35.28 -41.24
C GLY A 171 -28.79 -36.29 -40.63
N GLN A 172 -28.46 -36.18 -39.33
CA GLN A 172 -27.65 -37.15 -38.59
C GLN A 172 -28.53 -38.00 -37.66
N LEU A 173 -28.14 -39.25 -37.39
CA LEU A 173 -28.84 -40.13 -36.45
C LEU A 173 -28.68 -39.62 -35.01
N GLN A 174 -29.80 -39.38 -34.32
CA GLN A 174 -29.78 -39.03 -32.91
C GLN A 174 -29.56 -40.29 -32.06
N VAL A 175 -28.32 -40.53 -31.64
CA VAL A 175 -27.97 -41.60 -30.67
C VAL A 175 -28.59 -41.26 -29.31
N ALA A 176 -29.33 -42.21 -28.72
CA ALA A 176 -30.04 -41.99 -27.45
C ALA A 176 -29.10 -41.97 -26.23
N ALA A 177 -28.11 -42.87 -26.19
CA ALA A 177 -27.12 -42.94 -25.12
C ALA A 177 -25.77 -43.44 -25.66
N TYR A 178 -24.68 -43.03 -25.02
CA TYR A 178 -23.35 -43.59 -25.22
C TYR A 178 -22.91 -44.35 -23.97
N GLU A 179 -22.23 -45.47 -24.16
CA GLU A 179 -21.40 -46.13 -23.16
C GLU A 179 -20.04 -45.42 -23.10
N VAL A 180 -19.55 -45.15 -21.91
CA VAL A 180 -18.13 -44.84 -21.67
C VAL A 180 -17.45 -46.18 -21.41
N VAL A 181 -16.49 -46.54 -22.27
CA VAL A 181 -15.76 -47.81 -22.21
C VAL A 181 -14.28 -47.57 -21.94
N ASN A 182 -13.67 -48.45 -21.15
CA ASN A 182 -12.23 -48.51 -20.94
C ASN A 182 -11.68 -49.76 -21.63
N ILE A 183 -10.66 -49.61 -22.47
CA ILE A 183 -10.05 -50.71 -23.22
C ILE A 183 -9.01 -51.38 -22.30
N ILE A 184 -9.31 -52.60 -21.84
CA ILE A 184 -8.47 -53.35 -20.89
C ILE A 184 -8.54 -54.86 -21.14
N GLY A 185 -7.42 -55.55 -20.91
CA GLY A 185 -7.30 -56.99 -21.14
C GLY A 185 -7.56 -57.32 -22.61
N ASN A 186 -8.59 -58.13 -22.88
CA ASN A 186 -8.93 -58.61 -24.23
C ASN A 186 -10.09 -57.82 -24.89
N GLY A 187 -10.49 -56.64 -24.39
CA GLY A 187 -11.57 -55.87 -24.99
C GLY A 187 -12.01 -54.60 -24.25
N ALA A 188 -13.29 -54.25 -24.35
CA ALA A 188 -13.88 -53.06 -23.73
C ALA A 188 -14.68 -53.38 -22.46
N ARG A 189 -14.34 -52.73 -21.34
CA ARG A 189 -15.16 -52.71 -20.11
C ARG A 189 -15.96 -51.41 -20.04
N THR A 190 -17.29 -51.50 -20.00
CA THR A 190 -18.15 -50.33 -19.75
C THR A 190 -17.95 -49.80 -18.33
N VAL A 191 -17.50 -48.56 -18.21
CA VAL A 191 -17.27 -47.84 -16.94
C VAL A 191 -18.40 -46.87 -16.59
N GLY A 192 -19.27 -46.55 -17.53
CA GLY A 192 -20.51 -45.79 -17.28
C GLY A 192 -21.19 -45.40 -18.57
N PHE A 193 -22.07 -44.40 -18.51
CA PHE A 193 -22.90 -43.98 -19.63
C PHE A 193 -22.98 -42.45 -19.73
N TRP A 194 -23.38 -41.96 -20.89
CA TRP A 194 -23.71 -40.58 -21.16
C TRP A 194 -25.06 -40.50 -21.87
N THR A 195 -25.91 -39.58 -21.43
CA THR A 195 -27.20 -39.24 -22.06
C THR A 195 -27.32 -37.72 -22.24
N PRO A 196 -28.06 -37.24 -23.26
CA PRO A 196 -28.31 -35.81 -23.44
C PRO A 196 -28.98 -35.14 -22.22
N GLU A 197 -29.82 -35.87 -21.49
CA GLU A 197 -30.63 -35.35 -20.38
C GLU A 197 -29.93 -35.42 -19.02
N SER A 198 -29.15 -36.48 -18.75
CA SER A 198 -28.53 -36.70 -17.43
C SER A 198 -27.03 -36.40 -17.39
N GLY A 199 -26.38 -36.21 -18.55
CA GLY A 199 -24.92 -36.15 -18.65
C GLY A 199 -24.29 -37.51 -18.37
N ILE A 200 -23.13 -37.52 -17.68
CA ILE A 200 -22.42 -38.75 -17.32
C ILE A 200 -23.03 -39.39 -16.07
N SER A 201 -23.36 -40.68 -16.15
CA SER A 201 -23.85 -41.52 -15.06
C SER A 201 -23.07 -42.83 -14.92
N GLN A 202 -23.12 -43.43 -13.74
CA GLN A 202 -22.51 -44.75 -13.52
C GLN A 202 -23.27 -45.88 -14.26
N ASP A 203 -24.60 -45.76 -14.31
CA ASP A 203 -25.54 -46.75 -14.82
C ASP A 203 -26.69 -46.03 -15.56
N LEU A 204 -27.41 -46.75 -16.43
CA LEU A 204 -28.58 -46.20 -17.14
C LEU A 204 -29.80 -46.13 -16.21
N ASN A 205 -30.59 -45.06 -16.35
CA ASN A 205 -31.58 -44.64 -15.36
C ASN A 205 -32.91 -45.42 -15.47
N VAL A 206 -32.90 -46.69 -15.07
CA VAL A 206 -34.10 -47.54 -14.99
C VAL A 206 -34.89 -47.26 -13.69
N GLY A 207 -35.41 -46.03 -13.58
CA GLY A 207 -36.45 -45.67 -12.61
C GLY A 207 -35.98 -44.93 -11.35
N GLY A 208 -35.98 -43.60 -11.40
CA GLY A 208 -36.27 -42.71 -10.25
C GLY A 208 -35.24 -42.60 -9.11
N ALA A 209 -34.20 -43.45 -9.06
CA ALA A 209 -33.16 -43.37 -8.05
C ALA A 209 -32.24 -42.14 -8.24
N LYS A 210 -31.57 -41.71 -7.15
CA LYS A 210 -30.50 -40.70 -7.24
C LYS A 210 -29.34 -41.25 -8.07
N VAL A 211 -29.19 -40.75 -9.30
CA VAL A 211 -28.09 -41.11 -10.19
C VAL A 211 -26.76 -40.64 -9.62
N GLU A 212 -25.85 -41.57 -9.34
CA GLU A 212 -24.46 -41.21 -9.05
C GLU A 212 -23.78 -40.70 -10.32
N ARG A 213 -23.42 -39.42 -10.32
CA ARG A 213 -22.68 -38.73 -11.40
C ARG A 213 -21.18 -39.05 -11.34
N LYS A 214 -20.85 -40.34 -11.30
CA LYS A 214 -19.48 -40.87 -11.28
C LYS A 214 -19.37 -42.02 -12.27
N LEU A 215 -18.18 -42.21 -12.82
CA LEU A 215 -17.84 -43.43 -13.55
C LEU A 215 -17.32 -44.49 -12.57
N LYS A 216 -17.50 -45.75 -12.93
CA LYS A 216 -16.82 -46.89 -12.28
C LYS A 216 -15.31 -46.72 -12.46
N PRO A 217 -14.45 -47.22 -11.55
CA PRO A 217 -13.01 -46.98 -11.59
C PRO A 217 -12.38 -47.29 -12.96
N ILE A 218 -11.75 -46.27 -13.54
CA ILE A 218 -10.98 -46.37 -14.77
C ILE A 218 -9.57 -46.83 -14.42
N LEU A 219 -9.08 -47.82 -15.16
CA LEU A 219 -7.69 -48.24 -15.14
C LEU A 219 -6.99 -47.54 -16.31
N TRP A 220 -6.02 -46.70 -16.03
CA TRP A 220 -5.28 -45.91 -17.01
C TRP A 220 -4.04 -46.68 -17.50
N PRO A 221 -3.34 -46.21 -18.56
CA PRO A 221 -2.12 -46.84 -19.06
C PRO A 221 -1.07 -46.99 -17.95
N GLY A 222 -0.29 -48.08 -17.99
CA GLY A 222 0.58 -48.47 -16.87
C GLY A 222 -0.15 -49.02 -15.64
N GLU A 223 -1.38 -49.53 -15.81
CA GLU A 223 -2.23 -50.13 -14.75
C GLU A 223 -2.61 -49.17 -13.59
N ALA A 224 -2.55 -47.85 -13.83
CA ALA A 224 -2.81 -46.86 -12.79
C ALA A 224 -4.31 -46.71 -12.49
N LEU A 225 -4.71 -46.89 -11.23
CA LEU A 225 -6.08 -46.61 -10.75
C LEU A 225 -6.32 -45.12 -10.41
N SER A 226 -5.25 -44.35 -10.26
CA SER A 226 -5.29 -42.90 -10.04
C SER A 226 -5.55 -42.15 -11.34
N GLN A 227 -6.50 -41.20 -11.34
CA GLN A 227 -6.75 -40.34 -12.50
C GLN A 227 -5.53 -39.44 -12.82
N PRO A 228 -4.95 -39.53 -14.04
CA PRO A 228 -3.82 -38.69 -14.43
C PRO A 228 -4.19 -37.20 -14.48
N ARG A 229 -3.33 -36.34 -13.92
CA ARG A 229 -3.59 -34.88 -13.80
C ARG A 229 -3.28 -34.07 -15.07
N GLY A 230 -3.13 -34.71 -16.22
CA GLY A 230 -2.68 -34.08 -17.48
C GLY A 230 -1.18 -33.80 -17.58
N TRP A 231 -0.49 -33.82 -16.45
CA TRP A 231 0.94 -33.59 -16.27
C TRP A 231 1.43 -34.45 -15.10
N THR A 232 2.70 -34.83 -15.10
CA THR A 232 3.39 -35.43 -13.94
C THR A 232 4.72 -34.73 -13.71
N GLU A 233 5.34 -34.96 -12.55
CA GLU A 233 6.79 -34.79 -12.42
C GLU A 233 7.51 -35.57 -13.54
N SER A 234 8.63 -35.04 -14.02
CA SER A 234 9.52 -35.79 -14.91
C SER A 234 10.17 -36.92 -14.12
N PRO A 235 10.18 -38.18 -14.61
CA PRO A 235 10.92 -39.28 -13.96
C PRO A 235 12.41 -38.95 -13.74
N ASN A 236 12.98 -38.07 -14.57
CA ASN A 236 14.37 -37.64 -14.50
C ASN A 236 14.57 -36.34 -13.68
N GLY A 237 13.52 -35.84 -13.01
CA GLY A 237 13.60 -34.88 -11.90
C GLY A 237 14.52 -33.67 -12.07
N ARG A 238 14.52 -32.98 -13.22
CA ARG A 238 15.34 -31.77 -13.46
C ARG A 238 15.08 -30.73 -12.35
N VAL A 239 16.06 -30.60 -11.45
CA VAL A 239 16.10 -29.54 -10.44
C VAL A 239 16.34 -28.21 -11.15
N LEU A 240 15.46 -27.23 -10.95
CA LEU A 240 15.60 -25.91 -11.56
C LEU A 240 16.77 -25.15 -10.94
N LYS A 241 17.65 -24.59 -11.77
CA LYS A 241 18.69 -23.66 -11.33
C LYS A 241 18.09 -22.28 -11.12
N VAL A 242 18.00 -21.84 -9.87
CA VAL A 242 17.55 -20.49 -9.51
C VAL A 242 18.78 -19.61 -9.30
N ALA A 243 19.04 -18.69 -10.23
CA ALA A 243 20.15 -17.75 -10.11
C ALA A 243 19.83 -16.63 -9.11
N VAL A 244 20.79 -16.28 -8.24
CA VAL A 244 20.59 -15.32 -7.13
C VAL A 244 21.74 -14.31 -7.07
N PRO A 245 21.49 -12.98 -7.08
CA PRO A 245 22.55 -11.97 -7.12
C PRO A 245 23.32 -11.82 -5.79
N MET A 246 24.65 -11.75 -5.86
CA MET A 246 25.51 -11.49 -4.68
C MET A 246 25.72 -9.97 -4.42
N LYS A 247 25.00 -9.38 -3.46
CA LYS A 247 25.15 -7.96 -3.07
C LYS A 247 26.15 -7.72 -1.92
N ASN A 248 26.61 -6.47 -1.77
CA ASN A 248 27.52 -6.04 -0.69
C ASN A 248 26.70 -5.59 0.54
N GLY A 249 25.92 -4.52 0.39
CA GLY A 249 24.85 -4.13 1.32
C GLY A 249 23.47 -4.58 0.82
N PHE A 250 22.41 -4.05 1.44
CA PHE A 250 21.00 -4.40 1.15
C PHE A 250 20.67 -5.89 1.33
N LYS A 251 21.43 -6.57 2.20
CA LYS A 251 21.33 -7.99 2.56
C LYS A 251 19.94 -8.43 3.05
N GLN A 252 19.13 -7.48 3.51
CA GLN A 252 17.74 -7.69 3.89
C GLN A 252 16.84 -8.11 2.71
N PHE A 253 17.20 -7.73 1.47
CA PHE A 253 16.51 -8.19 0.26
C PHE A 253 17.04 -9.53 -0.23
N VAL A 254 18.37 -9.66 -0.35
CA VAL A 254 19.09 -10.89 -0.71
C VAL A 254 20.47 -10.92 -0.03
N ASP A 255 20.76 -11.99 0.71
CA ASP A 255 22.11 -12.35 1.15
C ASP A 255 22.44 -13.81 0.78
N VAL A 256 23.73 -14.06 0.51
CA VAL A 256 24.24 -15.37 0.10
C VAL A 256 25.47 -15.71 0.94
N VAL A 257 25.27 -16.59 1.92
CA VAL A 257 26.32 -17.04 2.86
C VAL A 257 26.86 -18.39 2.41
N GLY A 258 28.11 -18.40 1.94
CA GLY A 258 28.85 -19.63 1.65
C GLY A 258 29.33 -20.29 2.94
N GLU A 259 28.64 -21.34 3.39
CA GLU A 259 29.14 -22.19 4.47
C GLU A 259 30.31 -23.05 4.00
N LYS A 260 31.44 -23.03 4.71
CA LYS A 260 32.68 -23.74 4.35
C LYS A 260 32.54 -25.28 4.32
N ASN A 261 31.45 -25.82 4.87
CA ASN A 261 31.23 -27.26 5.04
C ASN A 261 30.01 -27.79 4.27
N SER A 262 29.30 -26.95 3.49
CA SER A 262 28.12 -27.34 2.72
C SER A 262 28.36 -27.17 1.22
N THR A 263 27.87 -28.11 0.41
CA THR A 263 27.88 -28.00 -1.06
C THR A 263 26.77 -27.08 -1.59
N ALA A 264 25.79 -26.74 -0.76
CA ALA A 264 24.70 -25.82 -1.07
C ALA A 264 24.91 -24.48 -0.33
N PRO A 265 24.87 -23.33 -1.03
CA PRO A 265 24.99 -22.02 -0.39
C PRO A 265 23.72 -21.69 0.40
N LYS A 266 23.88 -21.06 1.57
CA LYS A 266 22.75 -20.59 2.36
C LYS A 266 22.29 -19.24 1.81
N VAL A 267 21.09 -19.23 1.24
CA VAL A 267 20.46 -18.05 0.62
C VAL A 267 19.29 -17.62 1.49
N THR A 268 19.20 -16.33 1.80
CA THR A 268 18.18 -15.75 2.69
C THR A 268 17.88 -14.30 2.30
N GLY A 269 16.68 -13.80 2.55
CA GLY A 269 16.32 -12.40 2.30
C GLY A 269 14.85 -12.27 1.93
N TYR A 270 14.29 -11.06 2.02
CA TYR A 270 12.89 -10.79 1.69
C TYR A 270 12.45 -11.37 0.33
N CYS A 271 13.27 -11.21 -0.72
CA CYS A 271 12.95 -11.73 -2.06
C CYS A 271 12.98 -13.27 -2.12
N ILE A 272 13.74 -13.90 -1.22
CA ILE A 272 13.87 -15.36 -1.11
C ILE A 272 12.68 -15.93 -0.36
N ASP A 273 12.31 -15.35 0.78
CA ASP A 273 11.15 -15.76 1.58
C ASP A 273 9.84 -15.61 0.79
N VAL A 274 9.69 -14.55 -0.02
CA VAL A 274 8.56 -14.40 -0.96
C VAL A 274 8.59 -15.47 -2.04
N PHE A 275 9.76 -15.81 -2.60
CA PHE A 275 9.87 -16.90 -3.58
C PHE A 275 9.49 -18.25 -2.96
N GLU A 276 10.03 -18.62 -1.79
CA GLU A 276 9.71 -19.89 -1.14
C GLU A 276 8.24 -19.97 -0.71
N ALA A 277 7.63 -18.84 -0.30
CA ALA A 277 6.19 -18.74 -0.07
C ALA A 277 5.37 -19.06 -1.33
N VAL A 278 5.74 -18.49 -2.49
CA VAL A 278 5.10 -18.81 -3.78
C VAL A 278 5.30 -20.28 -4.13
N MET A 279 6.54 -20.76 -4.15
CA MET A 279 6.88 -22.11 -4.61
C MET A 279 6.24 -23.20 -3.75
N LYS A 280 6.00 -22.94 -2.47
CA LYS A 280 5.27 -23.82 -1.54
C LYS A 280 3.77 -23.88 -1.81
N ASN A 281 3.16 -22.79 -2.27
CA ASN A 281 1.73 -22.69 -2.52
C ASN A 281 1.30 -23.09 -3.94
N LEU A 282 2.25 -23.25 -4.88
CA LEU A 282 1.96 -23.71 -6.25
C LEU A 282 1.19 -25.05 -6.25
N PRO A 283 0.25 -25.26 -7.21
CA PRO A 283 -0.58 -26.47 -7.27
C PRO A 283 0.18 -27.74 -7.70
N TYR A 284 1.51 -27.63 -7.90
CA TYR A 284 2.43 -28.71 -8.23
C TYR A 284 3.75 -28.51 -7.46
N PRO A 285 4.41 -29.59 -6.99
CA PRO A 285 5.71 -29.48 -6.35
C PRO A 285 6.79 -29.10 -7.39
N VAL A 286 7.75 -28.28 -6.98
CA VAL A 286 8.91 -27.90 -7.79
C VAL A 286 10.18 -28.12 -6.99
N LYS A 287 11.15 -28.83 -7.58
CA LYS A 287 12.50 -28.99 -7.02
C LYS A 287 13.41 -27.96 -7.66
N TYR A 288 14.08 -27.16 -6.85
CA TYR A 288 15.00 -26.12 -7.28
C TYR A 288 16.26 -26.09 -6.41
N GLN A 289 17.33 -25.50 -6.93
CA GLN A 289 18.58 -25.26 -6.22
C GLN A 289 19.05 -23.82 -6.49
N TYR A 290 19.53 -23.13 -5.46
CA TYR A 290 20.08 -21.79 -5.62
C TYR A 290 21.50 -21.83 -6.20
N VAL A 291 21.74 -21.03 -7.23
CA VAL A 291 23.03 -20.85 -7.92
C VAL A 291 23.45 -19.39 -7.75
N PRO A 292 24.47 -19.08 -6.93
CA PRO A 292 24.88 -17.70 -6.72
C PRO A 292 25.50 -17.09 -7.97
N PHE A 293 25.01 -15.91 -8.35
CA PHE A 293 25.53 -15.14 -9.47
C PHE A 293 26.65 -14.19 -8.99
N PRO A 294 27.86 -14.23 -9.59
CA PRO A 294 29.00 -13.46 -9.11
C PRO A 294 28.86 -11.97 -9.38
N ARG A 295 29.35 -11.16 -8.43
CA ARG A 295 29.32 -9.70 -8.49
C ARG A 295 30.06 -9.15 -9.72
N SER A 296 29.39 -8.27 -10.46
CA SER A 296 29.98 -7.42 -11.49
C SER A 296 29.24 -6.06 -11.58
N PRO A 297 29.76 -5.04 -12.28
CA PRO A 297 29.06 -3.76 -12.43
C PRO A 297 27.72 -3.90 -13.16
N ASP A 298 27.65 -4.80 -14.14
CA ASP A 298 26.48 -5.06 -15.01
C ASP A 298 25.74 -6.33 -14.54
N SER A 299 25.67 -6.53 -13.21
CA SER A 299 25.27 -7.82 -12.63
C SER A 299 23.83 -8.22 -12.89
N TYR A 300 22.91 -7.26 -13.06
CA TYR A 300 21.49 -7.56 -13.24
C TYR A 300 21.15 -7.84 -14.70
N GLU A 301 21.80 -7.13 -15.62
CA GLU A 301 21.72 -7.35 -17.06
C GLU A 301 22.24 -8.76 -17.37
N LYS A 302 23.42 -9.11 -16.87
CA LYS A 302 24.02 -10.45 -17.06
C LYS A 302 23.26 -11.57 -16.34
N LEU A 303 22.56 -11.27 -15.25
CA LEU A 303 21.66 -12.21 -14.58
C LEU A 303 20.42 -12.52 -15.44
N VAL A 304 19.88 -11.51 -16.13
CA VAL A 304 18.78 -11.67 -17.10
C VAL A 304 19.28 -12.40 -18.36
N ASP A 305 20.46 -12.06 -18.87
CA ASP A 305 21.11 -12.77 -19.99
C ASP A 305 21.25 -14.27 -19.71
N GLN A 306 21.65 -14.67 -18.49
CA GLN A 306 21.79 -16.10 -18.14
C GLN A 306 20.46 -16.86 -18.13
N VAL A 307 19.35 -16.21 -17.81
CA VAL A 307 18.01 -16.81 -17.87
C VAL A 307 17.50 -16.87 -19.30
N SER A 308 17.74 -15.82 -20.10
CA SER A 308 17.46 -15.80 -21.54
C SER A 308 18.25 -16.88 -22.30
N GLY A 309 19.54 -17.04 -21.99
CA GLY A 309 20.43 -18.05 -22.56
C GLY A 309 20.25 -19.47 -22.02
N GLY A 310 19.45 -19.66 -20.98
CA GLY A 310 19.17 -20.97 -20.38
C GLY A 310 20.33 -21.57 -19.57
N GLU A 311 21.30 -20.77 -19.13
CA GLU A 311 22.32 -21.20 -18.17
C GLU A 311 21.70 -21.44 -16.77
N ALA A 312 20.71 -20.59 -16.43
CA ALA A 312 19.80 -20.69 -15.31
C ALA A 312 18.34 -20.90 -15.79
N ASP A 313 17.49 -21.51 -14.97
CA ASP A 313 16.07 -21.76 -15.29
C ASP A 313 15.15 -20.60 -14.84
N ILE A 314 15.54 -19.89 -13.78
CA ILE A 314 14.84 -18.75 -13.15
C ILE A 314 15.93 -17.85 -12.55
N ALA A 315 15.72 -16.54 -12.44
CA ALA A 315 16.47 -15.70 -11.48
C ALA A 315 15.55 -15.08 -10.41
N VAL A 316 16.02 -15.10 -9.16
CA VAL A 316 15.29 -14.66 -7.98
C VAL A 316 16.14 -13.69 -7.18
N GLY A 317 15.55 -12.55 -6.83
CA GLY A 317 16.19 -11.49 -6.06
C GLY A 317 15.47 -10.17 -6.24
N ASP A 318 16.17 -9.10 -5.92
CA ASP A 318 15.73 -7.71 -6.09
C ASP A 318 15.95 -7.20 -7.52
N VAL A 319 15.38 -7.93 -8.49
CA VAL A 319 15.52 -7.61 -9.93
C VAL A 319 14.36 -6.71 -10.37
N THR A 320 14.62 -5.42 -10.56
CA THR A 320 13.64 -4.47 -11.08
C THR A 320 13.20 -4.85 -12.49
N ILE A 321 11.88 -4.86 -12.71
CA ILE A 321 11.26 -4.99 -14.02
C ILE A 321 11.56 -3.71 -14.83
N THR A 322 12.16 -3.87 -16.01
CA THR A 322 12.40 -2.74 -16.94
C THR A 322 12.15 -3.16 -18.39
N ALA A 323 11.77 -2.19 -19.24
CA ALA A 323 11.48 -2.45 -20.65
C ALA A 323 12.66 -3.06 -21.44
N SER A 324 13.91 -2.86 -21.00
CA SER A 324 15.07 -3.55 -21.60
C SER A 324 15.09 -5.02 -21.18
N ARG A 325 15.04 -5.30 -19.87
CA ARG A 325 15.08 -6.68 -19.35
C ARG A 325 13.88 -7.52 -19.82
N MET A 326 12.70 -6.90 -19.98
CA MET A 326 11.51 -7.52 -20.59
C MET A 326 11.63 -7.80 -22.09
N HIS A 327 12.63 -7.23 -22.77
CA HIS A 327 12.96 -7.57 -24.15
C HIS A 327 13.77 -8.88 -24.25
N GLU A 328 14.54 -9.23 -23.21
CA GLU A 328 15.31 -10.46 -23.13
C GLU A 328 14.55 -11.62 -22.46
N ALA A 329 13.89 -11.35 -21.32
CA ALA A 329 13.24 -12.34 -20.47
C ALA A 329 11.78 -11.98 -20.13
N ASP A 330 11.01 -12.97 -19.65
CA ASP A 330 9.69 -12.72 -19.07
C ASP A 330 9.82 -12.51 -17.54
N PHE A 331 8.90 -11.76 -16.95
CA PHE A 331 8.89 -11.44 -15.52
C PHE A 331 7.57 -11.85 -14.87
N SER A 332 7.61 -12.18 -13.58
CA SER A 332 6.39 -12.22 -12.76
C SER A 332 5.76 -10.83 -12.62
N MET A 333 4.50 -10.79 -12.16
CA MET A 333 3.95 -9.58 -11.53
C MET A 333 4.91 -9.06 -10.44
N PRO A 334 5.03 -7.73 -10.26
CA PRO A 334 5.88 -7.16 -9.22
C PRO A 334 5.36 -7.51 -7.82
N PHE A 335 6.28 -7.81 -6.91
CA PHE A 335 5.97 -8.09 -5.49
C PHE A 335 6.43 -6.97 -4.53
N THR A 336 7.01 -5.88 -5.04
CA THR A 336 7.38 -4.69 -4.27
C THR A 336 6.84 -3.39 -4.89
N GLU A 337 6.89 -2.31 -4.11
CA GLU A 337 6.48 -0.98 -4.58
C GLU A 337 7.28 -0.51 -5.81
N SER A 338 6.56 0.18 -6.69
CA SER A 338 6.98 0.51 -8.04
C SER A 338 7.45 1.97 -8.14
N GLY A 339 8.76 2.16 -8.35
CA GLY A 339 9.36 3.46 -8.66
C GLY A 339 10.63 3.78 -7.88
N TRP A 340 11.26 4.90 -8.24
CA TRP A 340 12.47 5.42 -7.61
C TRP A 340 12.38 6.93 -7.34
N ALA A 341 13.14 7.40 -6.35
CA ALA A 341 13.11 8.79 -5.88
C ALA A 341 14.50 9.23 -5.38
N MET A 342 14.59 10.37 -4.69
CA MET A 342 15.80 10.74 -3.93
C MET A 342 15.52 10.86 -2.43
N VAL A 343 16.52 10.48 -1.63
CA VAL A 343 16.63 10.84 -0.22
C VAL A 343 17.69 11.94 -0.06
N VAL A 344 17.42 12.90 0.82
CA VAL A 344 18.31 14.02 1.15
C VAL A 344 18.48 14.12 2.66
N ALA A 345 19.59 14.71 3.12
CA ALA A 345 19.74 15.08 4.52
C ALA A 345 18.79 16.22 4.90
N THR A 346 18.16 16.14 6.07
CA THR A 346 17.38 17.22 6.67
C THR A 346 18.31 18.18 7.40
N ARG A 347 17.99 19.46 7.37
CA ARG A 347 18.68 20.47 8.17
C ARG A 347 18.12 20.42 9.60
N PRO A 348 18.97 20.50 10.64
CA PRO A 348 18.50 20.47 12.02
C PRO A 348 17.55 21.65 12.29
N ASP A 349 16.44 21.37 12.98
CA ASP A 349 15.37 22.34 13.19
C ASP A 349 15.86 23.57 13.97
N THR A 350 15.55 24.75 13.43
CA THR A 350 15.84 26.04 14.08
C THR A 350 15.00 26.31 15.33
N SER A 351 14.12 25.39 15.73
CA SER A 351 13.40 25.40 17.01
C SER A 351 14.34 25.34 18.22
N ALA A 352 15.53 24.74 18.07
CA ALA A 352 16.59 24.75 19.08
C ALA A 352 17.35 26.08 19.21
N SER A 353 16.97 27.12 18.46
CA SER A 353 17.62 28.43 18.51
C SER A 353 17.16 29.28 19.69
N MET A 354 18.11 29.96 20.34
CA MET A 354 17.88 30.84 21.51
C MET A 354 17.01 32.07 21.22
N TRP A 355 16.70 32.31 19.94
CA TRP A 355 16.00 33.47 19.40
C TRP A 355 14.68 33.09 18.71
N ILE A 356 14.13 31.89 18.99
CA ILE A 356 12.90 31.40 18.35
C ILE A 356 11.75 32.41 18.48
N PHE A 357 11.67 33.15 19.59
CA PHE A 357 10.65 34.19 19.84
C PHE A 357 10.67 35.37 18.85
N LEU A 358 11.75 35.57 18.09
CA LEU A 358 11.82 36.58 17.02
C LEU A 358 11.30 36.06 15.67
N GLN A 359 11.24 34.74 15.46
CA GLN A 359 10.89 34.13 14.17
C GLN A 359 9.41 34.24 13.72
N PRO A 360 8.39 34.28 14.60
CA PRO A 360 6.99 34.37 14.18
C PRO A 360 6.60 35.64 13.41
N LEU A 361 7.42 36.69 13.47
CA LEU A 361 7.21 37.96 12.76
C LEU A 361 8.46 38.31 11.95
N THR A 362 8.28 38.82 10.74
CA THR A 362 9.41 39.27 9.90
C THR A 362 10.09 40.49 10.51
N THR A 363 11.38 40.68 10.22
CA THR A 363 12.14 41.86 10.67
C THR A 363 11.53 43.18 10.20
N SER A 364 10.89 43.20 9.02
CA SER A 364 10.13 44.34 8.52
C SER A 364 8.88 44.62 9.36
N LEU A 365 8.12 43.59 9.80
CA LEU A 365 6.97 43.76 10.69
C LEU A 365 7.38 44.20 12.10
N TRP A 366 8.49 43.68 12.64
CA TRP A 366 9.05 44.13 13.92
C TRP A 366 9.40 45.63 13.89
N LEU A 367 10.16 46.07 12.88
CA LEU A 367 10.56 47.48 12.73
C LEU A 367 9.35 48.40 12.46
N THR A 368 8.40 47.94 11.65
CA THR A 368 7.17 48.71 11.37
C THR A 368 6.32 48.86 12.63
N SER A 369 6.12 47.79 13.40
CA SER A 369 5.37 47.82 14.67
C SER A 369 6.01 48.77 15.69
N LEU A 370 7.35 48.75 15.81
CA LEU A 370 8.09 49.68 16.67
C LEU A 370 7.96 51.14 16.22
N GLY A 371 7.99 51.40 14.91
CA GLY A 371 7.77 52.72 14.34
C GLY A 371 6.36 53.27 14.65
N PHE A 372 5.32 52.47 14.41
CA PHE A 372 3.93 52.87 14.69
C PHE A 372 3.62 52.97 16.19
N PHE A 373 4.27 52.18 17.05
CA PHE A 373 4.24 52.32 18.50
C PHE A 373 4.75 53.70 18.94
N CYS A 374 5.96 54.09 18.50
CA CYS A 374 6.54 55.40 18.80
C CYS A 374 5.71 56.56 18.24
N PHE A 375 5.20 56.41 17.01
CA PHE A 375 4.31 57.40 16.39
C PHE A 375 3.00 57.57 17.18
N THR A 376 2.36 56.49 17.60
CA THR A 376 1.11 56.55 18.37
C THR A 376 1.32 57.19 19.74
N GLY A 377 2.42 56.84 20.44
CA GLY A 377 2.82 57.50 21.68
C GLY A 377 3.03 59.01 21.52
N PHE A 378 3.67 59.43 20.43
CA PHE A 378 3.84 60.85 20.08
C PHE A 378 2.50 61.54 19.78
N VAL A 379 1.59 60.90 19.03
CA VAL A 379 0.25 61.46 18.72
C VAL A 379 -0.58 61.66 19.99
N VAL A 380 -0.60 60.66 20.89
CA VAL A 380 -1.30 60.79 22.18
C VAL A 380 -0.67 61.89 23.04
N TRP A 381 0.66 61.98 23.08
CA TRP A 381 1.36 63.06 23.78
C TRP A 381 1.01 64.45 23.23
N VAL A 382 1.00 64.66 21.91
CA VAL A 382 0.60 65.95 21.29
C VAL A 382 -0.82 66.35 21.68
N ILE A 383 -1.75 65.39 21.76
CA ILE A 383 -3.15 65.63 22.12
C ILE A 383 -3.29 65.95 23.62
N GLU A 384 -2.72 65.13 24.50
CA GLU A 384 -2.91 65.28 25.96
C GLU A 384 -2.04 66.38 26.58
N HIS A 385 -0.88 66.72 26.02
CA HIS A 385 0.03 67.76 26.56
C HIS A 385 -0.64 69.13 26.77
N ARG A 386 -1.65 69.46 25.96
CA ARG A 386 -2.46 70.68 26.13
C ARG A 386 -3.54 70.57 27.21
N VAL A 387 -4.02 69.37 27.53
CA VAL A 387 -5.19 69.14 28.39
C VAL A 387 -4.76 68.63 29.76
N ASN A 388 -4.24 67.40 29.83
CA ASN A 388 -3.97 66.69 31.07
C ASN A 388 -2.66 67.18 31.76
N PRO A 389 -2.69 67.56 33.06
CA PRO A 389 -1.50 67.97 33.80
C PRO A 389 -0.46 66.86 34.05
N GLU A 390 -0.85 65.58 34.07
CA GLU A 390 0.06 64.43 34.27
C GLU A 390 1.09 64.31 33.12
N PHE A 391 0.77 64.81 31.93
CA PHE A 391 1.68 64.86 30.77
C PHE A 391 2.59 66.10 30.73
N ARG A 392 2.61 66.93 31.80
CA ARG A 392 3.47 68.12 31.92
C ARG A 392 4.58 67.90 32.93
N GLY A 393 5.83 67.99 32.48
CA GLY A 393 7.00 67.80 33.34
C GLY A 393 8.31 68.15 32.62
N THR A 394 9.44 67.82 33.24
CA THR A 394 10.78 68.07 32.66
C THR A 394 10.98 67.24 31.38
N PRO A 395 11.62 67.74 30.30
CA PRO A 395 11.65 67.03 29.01
C PRO A 395 12.21 65.59 29.05
N SER A 396 13.17 65.32 29.94
CA SER A 396 13.71 63.97 30.18
C SER A 396 12.69 63.00 30.79
N GLN A 397 11.81 63.49 31.67
CA GLN A 397 10.72 62.72 32.26
C GLN A 397 9.61 62.48 31.23
N GLN A 398 9.28 63.49 30.41
CA GLN A 398 8.25 63.38 29.37
C GLN A 398 8.64 62.34 28.30
N PHE A 399 9.91 62.28 27.90
CA PHE A 399 10.40 61.24 26.99
C PHE A 399 10.18 59.84 27.58
N GLY A 400 10.55 59.63 28.85
CA GLY A 400 10.26 58.38 29.57
C GLY A 400 8.76 58.05 29.64
N LEU A 401 7.91 59.05 29.89
CA LEU A 401 6.45 58.89 29.97
C LEU A 401 5.83 58.46 28.63
N ILE A 402 6.32 58.97 27.49
CA ILE A 402 5.86 58.57 26.15
C ILE A 402 6.08 57.07 25.92
N PHE A 403 7.28 56.57 26.21
CA PHE A 403 7.59 55.13 26.08
C PHE A 403 6.83 54.28 27.11
N TYR A 404 6.73 54.75 28.35
CA TYR A 404 6.02 54.03 29.42
C TYR A 404 4.51 53.92 29.15
N PHE A 405 3.85 55.01 28.77
CA PHE A 405 2.43 55.00 28.42
C PHE A 405 2.16 54.10 27.21
N SER A 406 2.97 54.21 26.16
CA SER A 406 2.85 53.37 24.97
C SER A 406 3.02 51.88 25.33
N PHE A 407 4.00 51.54 26.15
CA PHE A 407 4.22 50.17 26.63
C PHE A 407 3.09 49.66 27.54
N SER A 408 2.54 50.53 28.40
CA SER A 408 1.35 50.24 29.22
C SER A 408 0.16 49.79 28.35
N THR A 409 -0.04 50.36 27.15
CA THR A 409 -1.08 49.90 26.21
C THR A 409 -0.84 48.49 25.63
N LEU A 410 0.41 48.02 25.55
CA LEU A 410 0.72 46.67 25.05
C LEU A 410 0.39 45.57 26.07
N VAL A 411 0.41 45.90 27.36
CA VAL A 411 0.23 44.95 28.48
C VAL A 411 -1.11 45.19 29.21
N PHE A 412 -2.03 45.96 28.59
CA PHE A 412 -3.34 46.37 29.15
C PHE A 412 -3.24 47.05 30.54
N ALA A 413 -2.07 47.56 30.91
CA ALA A 413 -1.73 48.04 32.25
C ALA A 413 -2.01 49.55 32.40
N HIS A 414 -3.23 49.98 32.08
CA HIS A 414 -3.60 51.40 32.03
C HIS A 414 -3.63 52.03 33.43
N LYS A 415 -2.75 53.02 33.67
CA LYS A 415 -2.62 53.73 34.95
C LYS A 415 -3.00 55.22 34.85
N GLU A 416 -2.60 55.87 33.76
CA GLU A 416 -2.89 57.28 33.46
C GLU A 416 -4.34 57.46 32.97
N LYS A 417 -4.99 58.57 33.33
CA LYS A 417 -6.37 58.87 32.86
C LYS A 417 -6.35 59.77 31.63
N LEU A 418 -6.81 59.27 30.50
CA LEU A 418 -7.00 60.08 29.29
C LEU A 418 -8.19 61.03 29.44
N GLU A 419 -7.97 62.33 29.31
CA GLU A 419 -9.02 63.35 29.43
C GLU A 419 -9.64 63.68 28.07
N SER A 420 -8.85 63.65 26.99
CA SER A 420 -9.34 63.97 25.64
C SER A 420 -10.15 62.83 25.02
N ASN A 421 -11.29 63.15 24.40
CA ASN A 421 -12.04 62.16 23.61
C ASN A 421 -11.33 61.77 22.31
N LEU A 422 -10.39 62.59 21.81
CA LEU A 422 -9.59 62.27 20.62
C LEU A 422 -8.46 61.28 20.92
N SER A 423 -7.78 61.43 22.07
CA SER A 423 -6.75 60.47 22.50
C SER A 423 -7.37 59.10 22.79
N ARG A 424 -8.54 59.05 23.43
CA ARG A 424 -9.32 57.83 23.65
C ARG A 424 -9.63 57.09 22.34
N LEU A 425 -10.06 57.81 21.29
CA LEU A 425 -10.32 57.20 19.98
C LEU A 425 -9.05 56.63 19.34
N VAL A 426 -7.93 57.38 19.37
CA VAL A 426 -6.63 56.90 18.88
C VAL A 426 -6.17 55.65 19.65
N VAL A 427 -6.32 55.63 20.97
CA VAL A 427 -5.94 54.50 21.82
C VAL A 427 -6.85 53.28 21.62
N ILE A 428 -8.15 53.45 21.38
CA ILE A 428 -9.07 52.34 21.04
C ILE A 428 -8.64 51.66 19.73
N ILE A 429 -8.33 52.44 18.68
CA ILE A 429 -7.85 51.89 17.40
C ILE A 429 -6.48 51.21 17.59
N TRP A 430 -5.58 51.81 18.36
CA TRP A 430 -4.27 51.23 18.65
C TRP A 430 -4.37 49.91 19.41
N VAL A 431 -5.18 49.83 20.47
CA VAL A 431 -5.41 48.61 21.25
C VAL A 431 -6.01 47.49 20.37
N PHE A 432 -6.88 47.83 19.42
CA PHE A 432 -7.39 46.84 18.45
C PHE A 432 -6.28 46.29 17.53
N VAL A 433 -5.39 47.15 17.01
CA VAL A 433 -4.22 46.71 16.22
C VAL A 433 -3.26 45.85 17.06
N VAL A 434 -3.00 46.25 18.31
CA VAL A 434 -2.16 45.49 19.26
C VAL A 434 -2.77 44.12 19.58
N LEU A 435 -4.09 44.03 19.75
CA LEU A 435 -4.81 42.77 19.99
C LEU A 435 -4.67 41.82 18.80
N ILE A 436 -4.79 42.32 17.57
CA ILE A 436 -4.57 41.51 16.36
C ILE A 436 -3.11 41.05 16.26
N LEU A 437 -2.14 41.94 16.49
CA LEU A 437 -0.71 41.61 16.42
C LEU A 437 -0.30 40.57 17.47
N THR A 438 -0.74 40.73 18.72
CA THR A 438 -0.45 39.79 19.82
C THR A 438 -1.12 38.44 19.60
N SER A 439 -2.38 38.40 19.15
CA SER A 439 -3.09 37.17 18.81
C SER A 439 -2.48 36.43 17.61
N SER A 440 -2.02 37.19 16.60
CA SER A 440 -1.33 36.62 15.43
C SER A 440 0.05 36.07 15.79
N TYR A 441 0.78 36.76 16.67
CA TYR A 441 2.07 36.32 17.20
C TYR A 441 1.93 35.03 18.01
N THR A 442 0.96 34.93 18.93
CA THR A 442 0.75 33.70 19.72
C THR A 442 0.32 32.54 18.83
N ALA A 443 -0.63 32.74 17.91
CA ALA A 443 -1.04 31.69 16.97
C ALA A 443 0.13 31.18 16.10
N SER A 444 0.97 32.09 15.58
CA SER A 444 2.13 31.74 14.76
C SER A 444 3.22 31.04 15.57
N LEU A 445 3.50 31.49 16.79
CA LEU A 445 4.46 30.85 17.70
C LEU A 445 3.99 29.45 18.11
N THR A 446 2.70 29.29 18.47
CA THR A 446 2.11 27.98 18.77
C THR A 446 2.21 27.05 17.56
N SER A 447 1.88 27.51 16.35
CA SER A 447 2.01 26.70 15.13
C SER A 447 3.46 26.27 14.84
N MET A 448 4.46 27.12 15.15
CA MET A 448 5.88 26.76 15.01
C MET A 448 6.37 25.79 16.09
N LEU A 449 5.72 25.75 17.25
CA LEU A 449 6.04 24.82 18.33
C LEU A 449 5.32 23.47 18.21
N THR A 450 4.17 23.42 17.53
CA THR A 450 3.42 22.17 17.31
C THR A 450 3.84 21.39 16.05
N VAL A 451 4.41 22.05 15.03
CA VAL A 451 4.77 21.39 13.77
C VAL A 451 6.29 21.34 13.57
N GLN A 452 6.89 20.19 13.90
CA GLN A 452 8.28 19.86 13.59
C GLN A 452 8.44 19.63 12.07
N GLN A 453 8.62 20.71 11.30
CA GLN A 453 8.85 20.63 9.86
C GLN A 453 10.33 20.45 9.54
N LEU A 454 10.79 19.19 9.53
CA LEU A 454 12.10 18.81 9.00
C LEU A 454 12.33 19.45 7.63
N ARG A 455 13.33 20.34 7.53
CA ARG A 455 13.61 21.09 6.30
C ARG A 455 14.61 20.33 5.42
N PRO A 456 14.25 19.89 4.21
CA PRO A 456 15.19 19.18 3.35
C PRO A 456 16.34 20.09 2.89
N THR A 457 17.53 19.52 2.72
CA THR A 457 18.69 20.30 2.24
C THR A 457 18.56 20.74 0.79
N VAL A 458 17.83 19.98 -0.04
CA VAL A 458 17.49 20.29 -1.43
C VAL A 458 16.02 19.92 -1.68
N THR A 459 15.29 20.76 -2.41
CA THR A 459 13.82 20.69 -2.53
C THR A 459 13.31 20.05 -3.82
N ASP A 460 14.08 20.14 -4.91
CA ASP A 460 13.71 19.61 -6.23
C ASP A 460 14.95 19.14 -7.00
N VAL A 461 14.76 18.19 -7.91
CA VAL A 461 15.80 17.66 -8.81
C VAL A 461 16.38 18.78 -9.70
N LYS A 462 15.57 19.77 -10.09
CA LYS A 462 16.04 20.96 -10.83
C LYS A 462 16.96 21.86 -9.99
N GLU A 463 16.84 21.83 -8.66
CA GLU A 463 17.72 22.57 -7.76
C GLU A 463 19.13 21.94 -7.74
N LEU A 464 19.22 20.60 -7.70
CA LEU A 464 20.47 19.85 -7.86
C LEU A 464 21.14 20.15 -9.21
N GLN A 465 20.36 20.09 -10.30
CA GLN A 465 20.85 20.36 -11.66
C GLN A 465 21.41 21.77 -11.79
N ARG A 466 20.66 22.79 -11.33
CA ARG A 466 21.08 24.20 -11.38
C ARG A 466 22.31 24.49 -10.53
N ARG A 467 22.47 23.84 -9.37
CA ARG A 467 23.67 23.97 -8.54
C ARG A 467 24.85 23.13 -9.03
N GLY A 468 24.59 22.09 -9.84
CA GLY A 468 25.62 21.16 -10.30
C GLY A 468 26.31 20.44 -9.14
N GLN A 469 25.55 20.00 -8.14
CA GLN A 469 26.01 19.31 -6.95
C GLN A 469 26.36 17.83 -7.22
N HIS A 470 27.05 17.18 -6.28
CA HIS A 470 27.31 15.74 -6.31
C HIS A 470 26.06 14.95 -5.89
N ILE A 471 25.80 13.84 -6.58
CA ILE A 471 24.64 12.97 -6.32
C ILE A 471 25.08 11.50 -6.19
N GLY A 472 24.42 10.76 -5.31
CA GLY A 472 24.64 9.33 -5.10
C GLY A 472 23.66 8.45 -5.87
N TYR A 473 24.05 7.21 -6.16
CA TYR A 473 23.17 6.15 -6.67
C TYR A 473 23.68 4.76 -6.31
N GLN A 474 22.82 3.73 -6.35
CA GLN A 474 23.20 2.35 -6.01
C GLN A 474 24.11 1.71 -7.08
N GLU A 475 25.18 1.05 -6.65
CA GLU A 475 26.03 0.23 -7.54
C GLU A 475 25.23 -0.94 -8.14
N GLY A 476 25.23 -1.04 -9.47
CA GLY A 476 24.46 -2.04 -10.24
C GLY A 476 23.03 -1.61 -10.58
N SER A 477 22.55 -0.43 -10.16
CA SER A 477 21.21 0.04 -10.51
C SER A 477 21.10 0.64 -11.91
N PHE A 478 19.97 0.39 -12.57
CA PHE A 478 19.57 0.98 -13.85
C PHE A 478 19.36 2.51 -13.76
N ILE A 479 19.36 3.10 -12.57
CA ILE A 479 19.14 4.53 -12.35
C ILE A 479 20.25 5.39 -12.99
N LYS A 480 21.51 4.91 -13.08
CA LYS A 480 22.62 5.69 -13.67
C LYS A 480 22.31 6.21 -15.10
N PRO A 481 21.99 5.37 -16.11
CA PRO A 481 21.65 5.87 -17.44
C PRO A 481 20.36 6.71 -17.49
N LEU A 482 19.47 6.62 -16.50
CA LEU A 482 18.32 7.54 -16.38
C LEU A 482 18.76 8.92 -15.90
N LEU A 483 19.62 9.01 -14.89
CA LEU A 483 20.22 10.27 -14.42
C LEU A 483 21.03 10.95 -15.52
N THR A 484 21.81 10.20 -16.31
CA THR A 484 22.53 10.74 -17.48
C THR A 484 21.54 11.30 -18.52
N LYS A 485 20.44 10.59 -18.83
CA LYS A 485 19.37 11.08 -19.73
C LYS A 485 18.64 12.31 -19.18
N MET A 486 18.58 12.49 -17.87
CA MET A 486 18.01 13.68 -17.21
C MET A 486 18.96 14.90 -17.23
N GLY A 487 20.19 14.76 -17.74
CA GLY A 487 21.15 15.86 -17.88
C GLY A 487 22.10 16.06 -16.72
N PHE A 488 22.27 15.05 -15.85
CA PHE A 488 23.33 15.08 -14.83
C PHE A 488 24.70 14.67 -15.41
N ASP A 489 25.76 15.35 -14.97
CA ASP A 489 27.15 15.05 -15.34
C ASP A 489 27.64 13.80 -14.60
N GLU A 490 28.06 12.76 -15.33
CA GLU A 490 28.58 11.51 -14.76
C GLU A 490 29.78 11.73 -13.82
N ARG A 491 30.58 12.79 -14.04
CA ARG A 491 31.73 13.12 -13.17
C ARG A 491 31.31 13.52 -11.76
N LYS A 492 30.03 13.86 -11.57
CA LYS A 492 29.45 14.27 -10.30
C LYS A 492 28.58 13.20 -9.65
N MET A 493 28.37 12.07 -10.33
CA MET A 493 27.68 10.91 -9.80
C MET A 493 28.66 10.04 -8.99
N LYS A 494 28.26 9.62 -7.80
CA LYS A 494 29.02 8.70 -6.95
C LYS A 494 28.20 7.42 -6.74
N LYS A 495 28.81 6.26 -6.99
CA LYS A 495 28.19 4.97 -6.74
C LYS A 495 28.40 4.55 -5.28
N TYR A 496 27.38 3.98 -4.67
CA TYR A 496 27.40 3.49 -3.29
C TYR A 496 26.78 2.08 -3.21
N SER A 497 27.21 1.29 -2.24
CA SER A 497 26.96 -0.16 -2.20
C SER A 497 26.31 -0.67 -0.90
N THR A 498 26.22 0.20 0.13
CA THR A 498 25.64 -0.12 1.44
C THR A 498 24.87 1.08 2.02
N LEU A 499 24.03 0.83 3.04
CA LEU A 499 23.20 1.84 3.70
C LEU A 499 24.04 2.84 4.50
N GLU A 500 25.11 2.37 5.14
CA GLU A 500 26.03 3.19 5.93
C GLU A 500 26.79 4.17 5.01
N GLN A 501 27.11 3.75 3.77
CA GLN A 501 27.70 4.63 2.76
C GLN A 501 26.74 5.73 2.30
N TYR A 502 25.42 5.49 2.31
CA TYR A 502 24.43 6.53 1.99
C TYR A 502 24.40 7.58 3.12
N ALA A 503 24.36 7.14 4.38
CA ALA A 503 24.39 8.02 5.54
C ALA A 503 25.70 8.83 5.62
N GLU A 504 26.86 8.20 5.43
CA GLU A 504 28.16 8.89 5.41
C GLU A 504 28.27 9.90 4.25
N ALA A 505 27.73 9.58 3.07
CA ALA A 505 27.77 10.48 1.92
C ALA A 505 26.82 11.67 2.07
N LEU A 506 25.61 11.45 2.58
CA LEU A 506 24.59 12.49 2.78
C LEU A 506 24.94 13.42 3.94
N SER A 507 25.49 12.90 5.04
CA SER A 507 25.90 13.72 6.20
C SER A 507 27.08 14.65 5.92
N LYS A 508 27.95 14.33 4.95
CA LYS A 508 29.02 15.20 4.47
C LYS A 508 28.58 16.26 3.44
N GLY A 509 27.47 16.02 2.73
CA GLY A 509 27.01 16.88 1.62
C GLY A 509 28.02 17.00 0.47
N SER A 510 27.71 17.75 -0.59
CA SER A 510 28.65 17.93 -1.72
C SER A 510 29.90 18.72 -1.37
N ALA A 511 29.87 19.52 -0.30
CA ALA A 511 30.98 20.40 0.09
C ALA A 511 32.17 19.60 0.63
N ASP A 512 31.92 18.74 1.62
CA ASP A 512 32.97 17.96 2.30
C ASP A 512 33.20 16.58 1.65
N GLY A 513 33.02 16.50 0.33
CA GLY A 513 33.33 15.33 -0.49
C GLY A 513 32.23 14.24 -0.54
N GLY A 514 31.08 14.43 0.11
CA GLY A 514 29.89 13.57 0.03
C GLY A 514 28.97 13.88 -1.16
N VAL A 515 27.65 13.81 -0.94
CA VAL A 515 26.57 14.12 -1.91
C VAL A 515 25.40 14.81 -1.21
N ASP A 516 24.63 15.64 -1.90
CA ASP A 516 23.46 16.30 -1.27
C ASP A 516 22.15 15.52 -1.45
N ALA A 517 22.14 14.51 -2.31
CA ALA A 517 21.02 13.61 -2.57
C ALA A 517 21.53 12.23 -3.02
N VAL A 518 20.84 11.16 -2.63
CA VAL A 518 21.05 9.80 -3.17
C VAL A 518 19.77 9.37 -3.87
N PHE A 519 19.89 8.92 -5.13
CA PHE A 519 18.78 8.37 -5.91
C PHE A 519 18.75 6.85 -5.81
N ASP A 520 17.62 6.29 -5.42
CA ASP A 520 17.44 4.84 -5.35
C ASP A 520 15.96 4.43 -5.47
N GLU A 521 15.72 3.13 -5.62
CA GLU A 521 14.39 2.52 -5.70
C GLU A 521 13.67 2.59 -4.33
N ILE A 522 12.35 2.78 -4.34
CA ILE A 522 11.56 3.00 -3.12
C ILE A 522 11.77 1.92 -2.04
N PRO A 523 11.86 0.61 -2.34
CA PRO A 523 12.14 -0.40 -1.31
C PRO A 523 13.47 -0.17 -0.56
N TYR A 524 14.53 0.26 -1.27
CA TYR A 524 15.82 0.57 -0.65
C TYR A 524 15.76 1.88 0.16
N LEU A 525 15.05 2.90 -0.33
CA LEU A 525 14.86 4.17 0.39
C LEU A 525 14.03 3.98 1.66
N LYS A 526 12.99 3.14 1.63
CA LYS A 526 12.22 2.76 2.82
C LYS A 526 13.08 2.05 3.87
N LEU A 527 13.93 1.12 3.44
CA LEU A 527 14.87 0.42 4.33
C LEU A 527 15.94 1.35 4.93
N PHE A 528 16.39 2.34 4.16
CA PHE A 528 17.29 3.38 4.66
C PHE A 528 16.62 4.25 5.72
N LEU A 529 15.40 4.73 5.46
CA LEU A 529 14.66 5.60 6.37
C LEU A 529 14.14 4.88 7.63
N SER A 530 13.98 3.55 7.63
CA SER A 530 13.64 2.78 8.86
C SER A 530 14.84 2.45 9.75
N GLN A 531 16.06 2.61 9.24
CA GLN A 531 17.32 2.48 10.00
C GLN A 531 17.93 3.84 10.36
N HIS A 532 17.62 4.88 9.60
CA HIS A 532 18.07 6.25 9.80
C HIS A 532 16.88 7.22 9.78
N CYS A 533 16.04 7.11 10.80
CA CYS A 533 14.78 7.85 10.91
C CYS A 533 15.00 9.36 11.17
N ASP A 534 16.05 9.69 11.91
CA ASP A 534 16.48 11.06 12.15
C ASP A 534 17.51 11.52 11.11
N GLY A 535 17.39 12.77 10.66
CA GLY A 535 18.37 13.43 9.80
C GLY A 535 18.18 13.24 8.28
N TYR A 536 17.19 12.48 7.82
CA TYR A 536 16.96 12.21 6.40
C TYR A 536 15.48 12.20 6.01
N MET A 537 15.17 12.52 4.75
CA MET A 537 13.81 12.40 4.20
C MET A 537 13.81 12.18 2.68
N GLN A 538 12.79 11.48 2.18
CA GLN A 538 12.51 11.36 0.73
C GLN A 538 11.92 12.66 0.18
N VAL A 539 12.39 13.12 -0.99
CA VAL A 539 12.00 14.40 -1.60
C VAL A 539 11.87 14.27 -3.12
N GLY A 540 11.03 15.12 -3.71
CA GLY A 540 10.84 15.22 -5.16
C GLY A 540 9.80 14.23 -5.71
N PRO A 541 9.63 14.18 -7.04
CA PRO A 541 8.70 13.27 -7.68
C PRO A 541 9.20 11.82 -7.61
N VAL A 542 8.28 10.87 -7.42
CA VAL A 542 8.53 9.46 -7.69
C VAL A 542 8.53 9.24 -9.20
N TYR A 543 9.65 8.74 -9.73
CA TYR A 543 9.78 8.33 -11.12
C TYR A 543 9.24 6.90 -11.28
N LYS A 544 8.32 6.72 -12.24
CA LYS A 544 7.66 5.43 -12.46
C LYS A 544 8.59 4.42 -13.13
N THR A 545 8.80 3.31 -12.43
CA THR A 545 9.25 2.00 -12.93
C THR A 545 8.42 0.96 -12.20
N ASP A 546 8.29 -0.25 -12.75
CA ASP A 546 7.72 -1.38 -12.01
C ASP A 546 8.66 -1.80 -10.86
N GLY A 547 8.14 -2.61 -9.92
CA GLY A 547 8.90 -3.12 -8.77
C GLY A 547 9.81 -4.31 -9.11
N PHE A 548 10.20 -5.06 -8.08
CA PHE A 548 10.96 -6.31 -8.24
C PHE A 548 10.05 -7.44 -8.72
N GLY A 549 10.55 -8.26 -9.66
CA GLY A 549 9.87 -9.46 -10.16
C GLY A 549 10.86 -10.60 -10.39
N PHE A 550 10.37 -11.84 -10.34
CA PHE A 550 11.18 -13.03 -10.64
C PHE A 550 11.33 -13.19 -12.16
N VAL A 551 12.54 -13.53 -12.61
CA VAL A 551 12.90 -13.60 -14.04
C VAL A 551 12.76 -15.02 -14.56
N PHE A 552 12.15 -15.18 -15.73
CA PHE A 552 11.91 -16.46 -16.41
C PHE A 552 12.33 -16.40 -17.89
N PRO A 553 12.73 -17.53 -18.50
CA PRO A 553 12.97 -17.57 -19.94
C PRO A 553 11.66 -17.29 -20.70
N ARG A 554 11.77 -16.65 -21.86
CA ARG A 554 10.61 -16.24 -22.66
C ARG A 554 9.68 -17.40 -23.02
N GLY A 555 8.38 -17.19 -22.82
CA GLY A 555 7.34 -18.22 -23.00
C GLY A 555 7.26 -19.22 -21.85
N SER A 556 7.89 -18.96 -20.69
CA SER A 556 7.83 -19.86 -19.53
C SER A 556 6.39 -20.01 -19.01
N PRO A 557 5.84 -21.24 -18.91
CA PRO A 557 4.48 -21.45 -18.42
C PRO A 557 4.32 -21.11 -16.92
N MET A 558 5.42 -21.06 -16.16
CA MET A 558 5.37 -20.76 -14.72
C MET A 558 5.01 -19.30 -14.42
N VAL A 559 5.24 -18.36 -15.35
CA VAL A 559 5.02 -16.92 -15.15
C VAL A 559 3.59 -16.63 -14.70
N GLY A 560 2.59 -17.27 -15.32
CA GLY A 560 1.18 -17.06 -15.01
C GLY A 560 0.75 -17.62 -13.65
N ASP A 561 1.28 -18.77 -13.25
CA ASP A 561 0.96 -19.40 -11.95
C ASP A 561 1.68 -18.70 -10.80
N VAL A 562 2.97 -18.40 -10.97
CA VAL A 562 3.79 -17.63 -10.01
C VAL A 562 3.17 -16.24 -9.79
N SER A 563 2.79 -15.54 -10.85
CA SER A 563 2.17 -14.21 -10.74
C SER A 563 0.82 -14.25 -10.01
N ARG A 564 0.01 -15.29 -10.25
CA ARG A 564 -1.27 -15.49 -9.54
C ARG A 564 -1.06 -15.74 -8.05
N GLU A 565 -0.01 -16.46 -7.68
CA GLU A 565 0.29 -16.76 -6.29
C GLU A 565 0.96 -15.58 -5.56
N ILE A 566 1.79 -14.77 -6.24
CA ILE A 566 2.25 -13.47 -5.73
C ILE A 566 1.06 -12.58 -5.35
N LEU A 567 0.06 -12.48 -6.23
CA LEU A 567 -1.15 -11.71 -5.95
C LEU A 567 -1.90 -12.24 -4.73
N ARG A 568 -2.11 -13.56 -4.63
CA ARG A 568 -2.75 -14.18 -3.45
C ARG A 568 -1.99 -13.95 -2.14
N LEU A 569 -0.66 -13.99 -2.19
CA LEU A 569 0.18 -13.70 -1.02
C LEU A 569 0.07 -12.24 -0.57
N ALA A 570 -0.15 -11.31 -1.50
CA ALA A 570 -0.38 -9.88 -1.25
C ALA A 570 -1.83 -9.54 -0.87
N GLU A 571 -2.82 -10.32 -1.34
CA GLU A 571 -4.23 -10.24 -0.94
C GLU A 571 -4.47 -10.75 0.49
N GLY A 572 -3.53 -11.51 1.07
CA GLY A 572 -3.59 -12.03 2.44
C GLY A 572 -2.42 -11.60 3.32
N ASP A 573 -2.47 -11.95 4.60
CA ASP A 573 -1.45 -11.55 5.60
C ASP A 573 -0.01 -11.98 5.28
N GLN A 574 0.19 -12.96 4.40
CA GLN A 574 1.48 -13.65 4.30
C GLN A 574 2.59 -12.74 3.75
N MET A 575 2.31 -11.89 2.75
CA MET A 575 3.28 -10.90 2.28
C MET A 575 3.66 -9.91 3.40
N ALA A 576 2.65 -9.36 4.10
CA ALA A 576 2.86 -8.40 5.19
C ALA A 576 3.64 -9.01 6.37
N ARG A 577 3.48 -10.31 6.65
CA ARG A 577 4.27 -11.03 7.67
C ARG A 577 5.73 -11.19 7.25
N ILE A 578 6.01 -11.45 5.97
CA ILE A 578 7.39 -11.52 5.44
C ILE A 578 8.03 -10.12 5.45
N GLU A 579 7.32 -9.09 4.98
CA GLU A 579 7.78 -7.70 5.00
C GLU A 579 8.13 -7.25 6.43
N LYS A 580 7.25 -7.51 7.40
CA LYS A 580 7.46 -7.20 8.82
C LYS A 580 8.64 -7.97 9.43
N ALA A 581 8.91 -9.20 9.01
CA ALA A 581 10.04 -9.98 9.50
C ALA A 581 11.39 -9.36 9.08
N TRP A 582 11.51 -8.91 7.82
CA TRP A 582 12.74 -8.35 7.28
C TRP A 582 12.95 -6.88 7.63
N PHE A 583 11.90 -6.06 7.62
CA PHE A 583 12.01 -4.60 7.74
C PHE A 583 11.53 -4.02 9.08
N GLY A 584 10.82 -4.79 9.91
CA GLY A 584 10.27 -4.36 11.20
C GLY A 584 8.81 -3.90 11.13
N GLU A 585 8.29 -3.28 12.19
CA GLU A 585 6.95 -2.68 12.13
C GLU A 585 7.00 -1.30 11.46
N PRO A 586 6.07 -0.96 10.55
CA PRO A 586 6.02 0.35 9.92
C PRO A 586 5.99 1.48 10.96
N GLY A 587 6.97 2.40 10.88
CA GLY A 587 7.11 3.51 11.82
C GLY A 587 7.89 3.19 13.10
N THR A 588 8.35 1.96 13.32
CA THR A 588 9.28 1.65 14.42
C THR A 588 10.73 1.88 14.00
N CYS A 589 11.42 2.82 14.65
CA CYS A 589 12.85 3.02 14.39
C CYS A 589 13.68 1.96 15.13
N ARG A 590 14.63 1.33 14.43
CA ARG A 590 15.59 0.39 15.05
C ARG A 590 16.87 1.11 15.45
N ASP A 591 16.86 1.74 16.63
CA ASP A 591 18.04 2.33 17.29
C ASP A 591 19.08 1.25 17.68
N ALA A 592 19.83 0.77 16.70
CA ALA A 592 20.77 -0.34 16.83
C ALA A 592 22.22 0.08 17.19
N LEU A 593 22.42 1.28 17.77
CA LEU A 593 23.68 1.65 18.41
C LEU A 593 23.44 2.71 19.50
N GLY A 594 23.55 2.28 20.76
CA GLY A 594 22.91 2.91 21.92
C GLY A 594 23.20 4.41 22.16
N GLY A 595 22.12 5.19 22.24
CA GLY A 595 22.14 6.57 22.75
C GLY A 595 20.79 7.28 22.69
N ILE A 596 20.04 7.29 23.80
CA ILE A 596 18.88 8.19 24.05
C ILE A 596 17.68 8.00 23.09
N GLY A 597 17.19 6.76 23.06
CA GLY A 597 15.89 6.27 22.57
C GLY A 597 14.93 7.18 21.78
N ALA A 598 14.66 6.76 20.55
CA ALA A 598 13.43 7.02 19.81
C ALA A 598 12.19 6.48 20.55
N GLY A 599 11.65 7.28 21.47
CA GLY A 599 10.52 6.92 22.32
C GLY A 599 9.64 8.12 22.66
N GLY A 600 8.89 8.62 21.68
CA GLY A 600 7.87 9.67 21.87
C GLY A 600 8.43 10.92 22.53
N GLY A 601 9.40 11.58 21.89
CA GLY A 601 10.15 12.72 22.43
C GLY A 601 9.23 13.80 23.01
N SER A 602 9.07 13.79 24.34
CA SER A 602 8.17 14.68 25.07
C SER A 602 8.48 16.12 24.70
N SER A 603 7.47 16.88 24.25
CA SER A 603 7.61 18.25 23.72
C SER A 603 7.83 19.30 24.83
N ASN A 604 8.76 19.00 25.74
CA ASN A 604 9.19 19.85 26.83
C ASN A 604 9.98 21.04 26.25
N LEU A 605 9.43 22.24 26.43
CA LEU A 605 10.03 23.49 25.98
C LEU A 605 11.42 23.66 26.59
N SER A 606 12.47 23.55 25.78
CA SER A 606 13.83 23.55 26.29
C SER A 606 14.24 24.94 26.80
N PHE A 607 14.99 24.98 27.91
CA PHE A 607 15.60 26.21 28.43
C PHE A 607 16.42 26.95 27.35
N ARG A 608 17.06 26.19 26.45
CA ARG A 608 17.83 26.74 25.32
C ARG A 608 16.98 27.60 24.38
N SER A 609 15.72 27.22 24.13
CA SER A 609 14.80 27.94 23.23
C SER A 609 14.39 29.31 23.77
N PHE A 610 14.26 29.43 25.10
CA PHE A 610 13.87 30.67 25.78
C PHE A 610 15.05 31.44 26.40
N GLY A 611 16.28 30.91 26.32
CA GLY A 611 17.47 31.50 26.94
C GLY A 611 17.74 32.95 26.55
N GLY A 612 17.33 33.39 25.35
CA GLY A 612 17.49 34.78 24.92
C GLY A 612 16.65 35.77 25.72
N LEU A 613 15.45 35.38 26.17
CA LEU A 613 14.61 36.20 27.04
C LEU A 613 15.24 36.35 28.42
N PHE A 614 15.71 35.24 29.01
CA PHE A 614 16.39 35.25 30.31
C PHE A 614 17.73 36.02 30.27
N LEU A 615 18.44 35.97 29.14
CA LEU A 615 19.65 36.76 28.93
C LEU A 615 19.34 38.27 28.88
N ILE A 616 18.30 38.67 28.14
CA ILE A 616 17.87 40.08 28.07
C ILE A 616 17.45 40.59 29.46
N THR A 617 16.57 39.87 30.16
CA THR A 617 16.09 40.30 31.49
C THR A 617 17.22 40.31 32.52
N GLY A 618 18.12 39.32 32.51
CA GLY A 618 19.31 39.28 33.36
C GLY A 618 20.22 40.48 33.11
N VAL A 619 20.64 40.71 31.86
CA VAL A 619 21.55 41.81 31.51
C VAL A 619 20.94 43.18 31.81
N VAL A 620 19.67 43.42 31.45
CA VAL A 620 19.00 44.70 31.71
C VAL A 620 18.82 44.93 33.21
N SER A 621 18.39 43.92 33.97
CA SER A 621 18.21 44.05 35.43
C SER A 621 19.53 44.30 36.14
N SER A 622 20.59 43.56 35.78
CA SER A 622 21.94 43.78 36.32
C SER A 622 22.49 45.16 35.96
N LEU A 623 22.29 45.64 34.72
CA LEU A 623 22.73 46.96 34.30
C LEU A 623 21.99 48.07 35.06
N MET A 624 20.66 47.97 35.22
CA MET A 624 19.88 48.95 35.96
C MET A 624 20.22 48.95 37.46
N LEU A 625 20.46 47.78 38.05
CA LEU A 625 20.93 47.65 39.43
C LEU A 625 22.32 48.27 39.62
N LEU A 626 23.26 48.02 38.70
CA LEU A 626 24.60 48.63 38.71
C LEU A 626 24.56 50.14 38.52
N LEU A 627 23.72 50.65 37.61
CA LEU A 627 23.51 52.08 37.42
C LEU A 627 22.89 52.74 38.66
N TYR A 628 21.89 52.10 39.28
CA TYR A 628 21.29 52.58 40.52
C TYR A 628 22.30 52.62 41.67
N PHE A 629 23.09 51.56 41.88
CA PHE A 629 24.18 51.57 42.87
C PHE A 629 25.26 52.62 42.54
N ALA A 630 25.62 52.81 41.27
CA ALA A 630 26.58 53.84 40.88
C ALA A 630 26.05 55.26 41.16
N ILE A 631 24.76 55.52 40.91
CA ILE A 631 24.09 56.79 41.22
C ILE A 631 24.01 57.00 42.73
N PHE A 632 23.63 55.98 43.51
CA PHE A 632 23.61 56.02 44.98
C PHE A 632 25.00 56.32 45.56
N MET A 633 26.02 55.58 45.14
CA MET A 633 27.43 55.77 45.53
C MET A 633 28.03 57.11 45.07
N TYR A 634 27.39 57.79 44.10
CA TYR A 634 27.78 59.13 43.65
C TYR A 634 27.04 60.24 44.39
N ARG A 635 25.74 60.07 44.68
CA ARG A 635 24.87 61.06 45.32
C ARG A 635 25.14 61.17 46.82
N GLU A 636 25.15 60.03 47.52
CA GLU A 636 25.42 59.96 48.96
C GLU A 636 26.93 59.77 49.22
N ARG A 637 27.78 60.04 48.23
CA ARG A 637 29.23 59.80 48.26
C ARG A 637 29.92 60.43 49.47
N ASP A 638 29.51 61.64 49.85
CA ASP A 638 30.15 62.40 50.92
C ASP A 638 29.60 62.04 52.31
N GLU A 639 28.28 61.78 52.44
CA GLU A 639 27.70 61.19 53.66
C GLU A 639 28.29 59.77 53.93
N LEU A 640 28.48 58.96 52.89
CA LEU A 640 29.14 57.65 52.98
C LEU A 640 30.64 57.76 53.31
N ARG A 641 31.33 58.82 52.86
CA ARG A 641 32.73 59.10 53.24
C ARG A 641 32.86 59.51 54.71
N GLU A 642 31.85 60.16 55.26
CA GLU A 642 31.81 60.54 56.69
C GLU A 642 31.52 59.32 57.56
N ALA A 643 30.52 58.51 57.20
CA ALA A 643 30.30 57.21 57.85
C ALA A 643 31.51 56.25 57.72
N GLU A 644 32.27 56.30 56.61
CA GLU A 644 33.55 55.59 56.45
C GLU A 644 34.70 56.14 57.30
N ARG A 645 34.61 57.37 57.83
CA ARG A 645 35.59 57.93 58.78
C ARG A 645 35.21 57.53 60.21
N GLU A 646 33.93 57.63 60.56
CA GLU A 646 33.39 57.22 61.86
C GLU A 646 33.63 55.72 62.11
N ALA A 647 33.33 54.85 61.15
CA ALA A 647 33.56 53.40 61.26
C ALA A 647 35.04 52.98 61.21
N LYS A 648 35.98 53.93 61.06
CA LYS A 648 37.42 53.74 61.28
C LYS A 648 37.89 54.23 62.67
N ALA A 649 37.07 55.00 63.38
CA ALA A 649 37.35 55.46 64.74
C ALA A 649 36.82 54.49 65.82
N GLU A 650 35.78 53.70 65.52
CA GLU A 650 35.34 52.61 66.40
C GLU A 650 36.32 51.42 66.38
N ASP A 651 36.96 51.13 67.51
CA ASP A 651 37.97 50.06 67.63
C ASP A 651 37.39 48.69 68.04
N GLY A 652 36.49 48.16 67.19
CA GLY A 652 35.97 46.79 67.29
C GLY A 652 36.79 45.72 66.56
N SER A 653 36.55 44.44 66.86
CA SER A 653 37.18 43.32 66.14
C SER A 653 36.43 42.97 64.85
N GLY A 654 37.13 42.96 63.71
CA GLY A 654 36.58 42.58 62.40
C GLY A 654 37.25 43.28 61.21
N SER A 655 37.34 42.61 60.06
CA SER A 655 38.10 43.12 58.91
C SER A 655 37.50 44.38 58.26
N VAL A 656 38.38 45.27 57.81
CA VAL A 656 38.02 46.61 57.25
C VAL A 656 36.99 46.55 56.10
N PRO A 657 37.02 45.59 55.16
CA PRO A 657 36.00 45.53 54.09
C PRO A 657 34.59 45.21 54.63
N VAL A 658 34.49 44.34 55.64
CA VAL A 658 33.21 43.90 56.22
C VAL A 658 32.55 45.02 57.01
N ARG A 659 33.33 45.86 57.70
CA ARG A 659 32.85 47.11 58.32
C ARG A 659 32.21 48.03 57.28
N ARG A 660 32.93 48.34 56.18
CA ARG A 660 32.42 49.24 55.12
C ARG A 660 31.13 48.71 54.48
N LEU A 661 31.07 47.41 54.20
CA LEU A 661 29.87 46.77 53.63
C LEU A 661 28.68 46.83 54.60
N ARG A 662 28.91 46.64 55.91
CA ARG A 662 27.88 46.78 56.94
C ARG A 662 27.33 48.20 57.02
N VAL A 663 28.22 49.21 57.04
CA VAL A 663 27.83 50.63 57.06
C VAL A 663 27.05 51.02 55.81
N LEU A 664 27.47 50.55 54.63
CA LEU A 664 26.76 50.77 53.37
C LEU A 664 25.33 50.21 53.42
N LEU A 665 25.16 48.97 53.90
CA LEU A 665 23.85 48.32 54.05
C LEU A 665 22.97 49.04 55.10
N GLN A 666 23.54 49.42 56.24
CA GLN A 666 22.82 50.17 57.30
C GLN A 666 22.46 51.60 56.89
N HIS A 667 23.20 52.23 55.98
CA HIS A 667 22.84 53.52 55.41
C HIS A 667 21.77 53.35 54.32
N TYR A 668 21.84 52.30 53.51
CA TYR A 668 20.82 51.97 52.49
C TYR A 668 19.44 51.60 53.08
N ASP A 669 19.41 51.01 54.27
CA ASP A 669 18.17 50.66 55.00
C ASP A 669 17.47 51.89 55.65
N LYS A 670 18.13 53.05 55.69
CA LYS A 670 17.50 54.32 56.11
C LYS A 670 16.62 54.85 54.98
N ARG A 671 15.36 55.16 55.30
CA ARG A 671 14.38 55.66 54.33
C ARG A 671 14.80 57.01 53.72
N ASP A 672 14.89 57.10 52.40
CA ASP A 672 15.16 58.35 51.68
C ASP A 672 13.94 59.31 51.73
N LEU A 673 13.92 60.13 52.77
CA LEU A 673 12.97 61.24 52.95
C LEU A 673 13.24 62.43 52.01
N LYS A 674 14.34 62.43 51.24
CA LYS A 674 14.65 63.44 50.20
C LYS A 674 14.06 63.04 48.83
N SER A 675 13.35 61.91 48.72
CA SER A 675 12.76 61.42 47.47
C SER A 675 11.45 62.15 47.10
N PRO A 676 11.32 62.74 45.89
CA PRO A 676 10.18 63.60 45.52
C PRO A 676 8.86 62.84 45.25
N THR A 677 8.85 61.52 45.41
CA THR A 677 7.66 60.66 45.25
C THR A 677 6.78 60.57 46.49
N PHE A 678 7.21 61.08 47.64
CA PHE A 678 6.35 61.17 48.82
C PHE A 678 5.45 62.41 48.76
N ARG A 679 4.13 62.20 48.60
CA ARG A 679 3.13 63.27 48.76
C ARG A 679 3.13 63.75 50.22
N THR A 680 3.62 64.96 50.46
CA THR A 680 3.32 65.70 51.68
C THR A 680 1.82 66.05 51.71
N TRP A 681 1.10 65.55 52.70
CA TRP A 681 -0.26 66.00 52.97
C TRP A 681 -0.19 67.38 53.64
N ASN A 682 -0.59 68.42 52.92
CA ASN A 682 -0.79 69.75 53.51
C ASN A 682 -2.19 69.78 54.14
N ASP A 683 -2.26 69.87 55.47
CA ASP A 683 -3.50 69.85 56.24
C ASP A 683 -4.10 71.26 56.42
N ASP A 684 -4.09 72.05 55.33
CA ASP A 684 -4.38 73.48 55.31
C ASP A 684 -5.28 73.84 54.11
N SER A 685 -6.59 73.54 54.16
CA SER A 685 -7.62 74.22 53.32
C SER A 685 -9.11 73.79 53.52
N VAL A 686 -9.61 73.63 54.75
CA VAL A 686 -11.08 73.64 54.98
C VAL A 686 -11.48 74.56 56.14
N ARG A 687 -11.64 75.85 55.85
CA ARG A 687 -12.36 76.81 56.69
C ARG A 687 -13.14 77.76 55.76
N ASN A 688 -14.41 78.01 56.12
CA ASN A 688 -15.50 78.47 55.23
C ASN A 688 -15.95 77.32 54.28
N GLY A 689 -17.24 77.06 54.00
CA GLY A 689 -18.47 77.83 54.29
C GLY A 689 -18.88 78.69 53.08
N SER A 690 -20.13 78.70 52.60
CA SER A 690 -21.38 78.07 53.09
C SER A 690 -22.39 77.84 51.93
N ASP A 691 -23.58 77.29 52.26
CA ASP A 691 -24.82 77.24 51.43
C ASP A 691 -24.78 76.31 50.19
N TYR A 692 -25.81 75.53 49.84
CA TYR A 692 -27.27 75.71 50.00
C TYR A 692 -28.02 74.46 50.51
N ALA A 693 -29.29 74.63 50.93
CA ALA A 693 -30.13 73.58 51.53
C ALA A 693 -31.05 72.81 50.54
N GLY A 694 -31.41 71.55 50.86
CA GLY A 694 -32.35 70.72 50.08
C GLY A 694 -32.91 69.50 50.84
N ARG A 695 -34.20 69.53 51.20
CA ARG A 695 -34.91 68.66 52.17
C ARG A 695 -34.96 67.14 51.88
N THR A 696 -35.15 66.37 52.97
CA THR A 696 -35.67 64.98 53.12
C THR A 696 -37.11 64.82 52.53
N PRO A 697 -37.68 63.60 52.26
CA PRO A 697 -37.87 62.44 53.18
C PRO A 697 -37.84 60.99 52.55
N ARG A 698 -37.38 59.90 53.21
CA ARG A 698 -37.97 59.02 54.28
C ARG A 698 -38.54 57.67 53.75
N TRP A 699 -38.64 56.69 54.67
CA TRP A 699 -39.26 55.33 54.64
C TRP A 699 -38.25 54.18 54.40
N SER A 700 -38.19 53.03 55.11
CA SER A 700 -38.77 52.39 56.34
C SER A 700 -39.02 50.90 56.01
N GLY A 701 -38.92 49.90 56.89
CA GLY A 701 -38.33 49.77 58.24
C GLY A 701 -37.12 48.79 58.21
N GLY A 702 -36.66 48.13 59.28
CA GLY A 702 -37.20 47.94 60.65
C GLY A 702 -38.21 46.80 60.74
N ASP A 703 -38.10 45.78 61.63
CA ASP A 703 -37.09 45.33 62.62
C ASP A 703 -37.26 43.78 62.79
N ALA A 704 -36.59 42.95 63.61
CA ALA A 704 -35.65 43.01 64.76
C ALA A 704 -34.86 41.65 64.80
N GLY A 705 -33.98 41.26 65.75
CA GLY A 705 -33.34 41.91 66.90
C GLY A 705 -32.97 40.92 68.05
N LEU A 706 -31.69 40.92 68.48
CA LEU A 706 -31.15 40.53 69.82
C LEU A 706 -31.19 39.02 70.23
N THR A 707 -30.07 38.26 70.39
CA THR A 707 -28.97 38.26 71.42
C THR A 707 -29.39 37.90 72.85
N PRO A 708 -28.72 36.94 73.53
CA PRO A 708 -27.48 37.19 74.31
C PRO A 708 -26.46 36.00 74.30
N ARG A 709 -25.30 35.94 75.00
CA ARG A 709 -24.23 36.88 75.44
C ARG A 709 -23.14 36.06 76.22
N ALA A 710 -21.88 36.54 76.26
CA ALA A 710 -20.72 36.10 77.09
C ALA A 710 -19.88 34.89 76.57
N GLY A 711 -18.56 34.79 76.86
CA GLY A 711 -17.64 35.82 77.40
C GLY A 711 -16.41 35.33 78.20
N ALA A 712 -15.25 35.21 77.54
CA ALA A 712 -13.83 35.18 78.02
C ALA A 712 -12.94 35.23 76.74
N GLU A 713 -11.83 35.96 76.59
CA GLU A 713 -10.52 35.95 77.30
C GLU A 713 -9.75 34.61 77.09
N GLU A 714 -8.52 34.53 76.58
CA GLU A 714 -7.40 35.51 76.42
C GLU A 714 -6.66 35.49 75.03
N HIS A 715 -5.75 36.46 74.87
CA HIS A 715 -4.64 36.66 73.91
C HIS A 715 -4.19 35.54 72.93
N ALA A 716 -3.93 35.92 71.65
CA ALA A 716 -2.57 36.02 71.05
C ALA A 716 -2.58 36.41 69.53
N MET A 717 -1.42 36.80 69.00
CA MET A 717 -1.21 37.26 67.60
C MET A 717 -1.23 36.15 66.54
N GLY A 718 -1.51 36.50 65.28
CA GLY A 718 -1.09 35.68 64.11
C GLY A 718 -1.88 35.94 62.82
N GLY A 719 -1.38 36.81 61.93
CA GLY A 719 -1.95 36.99 60.59
C GLY A 719 -1.59 35.83 59.65
N ALA A 720 -2.54 35.37 58.83
CA ALA A 720 -2.37 34.20 57.98
C ALA A 720 -1.72 34.50 56.61
N SER A 721 -0.97 33.52 56.08
CA SER A 721 -0.73 33.31 54.64
C SER A 721 -0.31 31.85 54.41
N PRO A 722 -1.11 31.01 53.73
CA PRO A 722 -0.83 29.59 53.55
C PRO A 722 -0.15 29.29 52.21
N LEU A 723 0.86 28.40 52.18
CA LEU A 723 1.36 27.79 50.92
C LEU A 723 2.25 26.55 51.15
N SER A 724 1.64 25.38 51.41
CA SER A 724 2.23 24.04 51.16
C SER A 724 1.29 22.91 51.60
N VAL A 725 0.90 22.01 50.70
CA VAL A 725 0.47 20.63 51.03
C VAL A 725 1.02 19.72 49.92
N ASP A 726 1.64 18.62 50.33
CA ASP A 726 2.32 17.65 49.45
C ASP A 726 1.47 16.40 49.17
N ILE A 727 1.98 15.53 48.30
CA ILE A 727 1.25 14.39 47.70
C ILE A 727 1.08 13.21 48.67
N SER A 728 -0.14 12.65 48.75
CA SER A 728 -0.46 11.25 49.15
C SER A 728 -1.99 11.00 49.11
N SER A 729 -2.55 9.78 49.04
CA SER A 729 -2.18 8.54 48.33
C SER A 729 -3.32 7.49 48.50
N GLU A 730 -3.71 6.81 47.41
CA GLU A 730 -4.40 5.49 47.37
C GLU A 730 -5.87 5.29 47.84
N MET A 731 -6.54 4.37 47.11
CA MET A 731 -7.77 3.59 47.40
C MET A 731 -9.10 4.36 47.62
N ASN A 732 -10.25 3.91 47.09
CA ASN A 732 -10.67 2.51 46.90
C ASN A 732 -11.57 2.28 45.65
N ALA A 733 -11.97 1.03 45.39
CA ALA A 733 -12.59 0.58 44.12
C ALA A 733 -14.12 0.72 44.01
N GLY A 734 -14.62 0.69 42.77
CA GLY A 734 -16.03 0.55 42.38
C GLY A 734 -16.16 -0.07 40.98
N SER A 735 -17.24 -0.83 40.72
CA SER A 735 -17.27 -1.87 39.67
C SER A 735 -18.40 -1.73 38.62
N SER A 736 -18.04 -1.83 37.32
CA SER A 736 -18.83 -2.41 36.19
C SER A 736 -20.24 -1.85 35.87
N PRO A 737 -20.87 -2.17 34.70
CA PRO A 737 -20.44 -3.01 33.57
C PRO A 737 -20.50 -2.33 32.16
N GLU A 738 -20.11 -3.12 31.16
CA GLU A 738 -20.42 -3.14 29.70
C GLU A 738 -21.12 -1.97 28.98
N GLY A 739 -20.58 -1.61 27.80
CA GLY A 739 -21.24 -0.77 26.78
C GLY A 739 -20.57 -0.88 25.40
N THR A 740 -21.35 -1.05 24.33
CA THR A 740 -20.90 -1.32 22.95
C THR A 740 -20.51 -0.03 22.20
N PRO A 741 -19.51 -0.04 21.28
CA PRO A 741 -19.19 1.13 20.46
C PRO A 741 -20.12 1.32 19.25
N ALA A 742 -20.65 2.53 19.10
CA ALA A 742 -21.12 3.13 17.84
C ALA A 742 -20.08 4.22 17.46
N SER A 743 -19.56 4.33 16.23
CA SER A 743 -20.16 4.45 14.89
C SER A 743 -20.87 5.79 14.63
N GLU A 744 -20.65 6.31 13.41
CA GLU A 744 -21.27 7.54 12.83
C GLU A 744 -20.77 8.92 13.32
N ILE A 745 -19.64 9.36 12.76
CA ILE A 745 -19.57 10.61 11.96
C ILE A 745 -18.72 10.26 10.71
N SER A 746 -19.31 9.75 9.62
CA SER A 746 -20.03 10.50 8.58
C SER A 746 -19.09 11.35 7.69
N GLU A 747 -18.76 10.75 6.54
CA GLU A 747 -18.84 11.33 5.18
C GLU A 747 -18.14 12.68 4.88
N SER A 748 -17.05 12.61 4.11
CA SER A 748 -16.56 13.78 3.33
C SER A 748 -15.76 13.46 2.05
N PHE A 749 -15.63 12.19 1.63
CA PHE A 749 -14.71 11.82 0.54
C PHE A 749 -15.36 11.31 -0.77
N GLU A 750 -16.50 10.60 -0.73
CA GLU A 750 -17.14 10.10 -1.96
C GLU A 750 -17.72 11.23 -2.83
N GLN A 751 -18.13 12.34 -2.22
CA GLN A 751 -18.73 13.50 -2.90
C GLN A 751 -17.76 14.31 -3.79
N ARG A 752 -16.57 13.78 -4.09
CA ARG A 752 -15.54 14.42 -4.94
C ARG A 752 -15.18 13.68 -6.23
N ILE A 753 -15.77 12.52 -6.52
CA ILE A 753 -15.45 11.73 -7.72
C ILE A 753 -16.54 11.80 -8.81
N GLU A 754 -17.82 11.90 -8.46
CA GLU A 754 -18.91 11.93 -9.46
C GLU A 754 -18.96 13.23 -10.30
N GLY A 755 -18.43 14.34 -9.78
CA GLY A 755 -18.50 15.65 -10.42
C GLY A 755 -17.66 15.81 -11.71
N ALA A 756 -16.78 14.87 -12.03
CA ALA A 756 -15.86 14.97 -13.18
C ALA A 756 -16.24 14.07 -14.38
N VAL A 757 -17.10 13.08 -14.19
CA VAL A 757 -17.47 12.11 -15.24
C VAL A 757 -18.63 12.64 -16.09
N ALA A 758 -19.65 13.22 -15.45
CA ALA A 758 -20.86 13.72 -16.11
C ALA A 758 -20.64 14.86 -17.13
N SER A 759 -19.51 15.56 -17.06
CA SER A 759 -19.18 16.74 -17.89
C SER A 759 -18.39 16.44 -19.18
N VAL A 760 -17.87 15.22 -19.37
CA VAL A 760 -17.09 14.84 -20.58
C VAL A 760 -17.98 14.12 -21.60
N GLU A 761 -18.90 13.28 -21.14
CA GLU A 761 -19.68 12.38 -22.01
C GLU A 761 -20.75 13.12 -22.83
N MET A 762 -21.28 14.24 -22.32
CA MET A 762 -22.27 15.06 -23.02
C MET A 762 -21.67 15.95 -24.13
N ALA A 763 -20.34 16.13 -24.16
CA ALA A 763 -19.66 17.06 -25.08
C ALA A 763 -19.23 16.44 -26.41
N ARG A 764 -19.17 15.11 -26.53
CA ARG A 764 -18.62 14.42 -27.72
C ARG A 764 -19.64 13.77 -28.66
N SER A 765 -20.93 13.80 -28.29
CA SER A 765 -22.03 13.23 -29.09
C SER A 765 -22.42 14.09 -30.32
N ASN A 766 -22.20 15.40 -30.27
CA ASN A 766 -22.69 16.38 -31.26
C ASN A 766 -21.67 16.79 -32.35
N ALA A 767 -20.64 15.98 -32.61
CA ALA A 767 -19.65 16.24 -33.65
C ALA A 767 -19.66 15.14 -34.74
N SER A 768 -20.41 15.40 -35.83
CA SER A 768 -20.26 14.90 -37.21
C SER A 768 -19.48 13.59 -37.45
N ARG A 769 -20.00 12.55 -38.12
CA ARG A 769 -21.11 12.50 -39.09
C ARG A 769 -21.03 13.59 -40.17
N LEU A 770 -19.98 13.58 -41.01
CA LEU A 770 -19.99 14.03 -42.42
C LEU A 770 -18.62 13.88 -43.12
N GLN A 771 -18.20 12.64 -43.40
CA GLN A 771 -17.48 12.16 -44.60
C GLN A 771 -17.17 10.67 -44.46
#